data_AF-A0A9W8MB96-F1
#
_entry.id   AF-A0A9W8MB96-F1
#
_cell.length_a   1.000
_cell.length_b   1.000
_cell.length_c   1.000
_cell.angle_alpha   90.00
_cell.angle_beta   90.00
_cell.angle_gamma   90.00
#
_symmetry.space_group_name_H-M   'P 1'
#
loop_
_entity.id
_entity.type
_entity.pdbx_description
1 polymer ?
#
loop_
_entity_poly.entity_id
_entity_poly.type
_entity_poly.pdbx_seq_one_letter_code
_entity_poly.pdbx_strand_id
1 'polypeptide(L)'
;MTSLKPFFGLILPSHKDRHGRLLEPLTYPHGISSENWERFKLYSSRTKHLVITLDESPSIHPPWLLYLSKSSEHHAPLFPALQSLHLMSLNDLAIFTAYSALPTIHSLRVELGVVTMGQHTKDACLALVISARERARNLKDVEITHFPNCEVISSLSTLQSLTSLSLTISNAMTADSLKCLEQLTLLEYLNIRQKHAPHDPQDNGFQFPSPSGLAAPTSQASSLPNLRILVVEAPGKTQFLVATHLSPRFLETVRMNVINDDFDDDCRHIALVSFSAAAHMKRSKQLNSLIIRWDNASFKPETSVTLQSNVEYTDPKHFLTNLSSLRNITQLKVLGVRWFPLDIVLRMLKILPSLQSLKELQFLSQPATMDELILPPLSALEDIARHNPLLEVLSINLDTSIIPPFPNHFISTHNLRVMCLFPFKLRRGTTPFPKGETSRLAHYIDGLFPKLESVTKHWSETSKKAYDAWVEVGKMLVCYDVAIINATWCEFDARDFSVKEFNVINEAPHVADPLNDLASRIAAGALHDSDERCDAAKCHPETRVAVQGEIYSWIVHSDPDPAQKMGKIKWVTGPAGTGKSAIMGSVADTCKQNGVLAVTFFFASYASPDRRRKTAFIPTLAYQLAEHLPAVKDPLAQAIRDRPLLFKKNLRVQMEALILTPLRQVAIESKVPGVVLIDGVDECEAEQYFDSHVTPVSPRAGESIERTKDRDQLEILEALREAALDPAFPFRIVIASRPERIFREFFNNESHKSSFAPTLTLDEKYNPNADIILFLQAKFGEIRRRYNLGLSWPSPEILTVLLDQASGQFIYAATVIRYITTSRHGNPHTLLDQVLKVKPSLGINPFSHLDGFYTHILQSAPNPILAVKWLWILKGDLPPGGLNFFMSMGSNPAAFLVNLLLQTDDGDAEYVLGDLHSLIDVPPSDDFDTPYRPYHKSFVQSSFGAGFSISVRTKVYRHAVR
;
A
#
# COMPACT_ATOMS: atom_id res chain seq x y z
N MET A 1 19.06 -18.96 -7.27
CA MET A 1 17.60 -18.78 -7.36
C MET A 1 17.32 -17.39 -6.85
N THR A 2 16.84 -16.49 -7.72
CA THR A 2 16.61 -15.07 -7.41
C THR A 2 15.16 -14.77 -7.02
N SER A 3 14.26 -15.76 -7.03
CA SER A 3 12.86 -15.63 -6.64
C SER A 3 12.41 -16.91 -5.91
N LEU A 4 11.34 -16.85 -5.12
CA LEU A 4 10.64 -18.02 -4.57
C LEU A 4 9.80 -18.76 -5.63
N LYS A 5 9.64 -18.20 -6.84
CA LYS A 5 8.90 -18.83 -7.96
C LYS A 5 9.38 -20.26 -8.32
N PRO A 6 10.67 -20.59 -8.35
CA PRO A 6 11.15 -21.97 -8.55
C PRO A 6 10.73 -22.95 -7.46
N PHE A 7 10.45 -22.48 -6.24
CA PHE A 7 9.95 -23.29 -5.13
C PHE A 7 8.47 -23.66 -5.29
N PHE A 8 7.71 -22.84 -6.00
CA PHE A 8 6.26 -22.98 -6.17
C PHE A 8 5.80 -23.12 -7.64
N GLY A 9 6.70 -23.16 -8.63
CA GLY A 9 6.30 -22.97 -10.04
C GLY A 9 7.23 -23.44 -11.16
N LEU A 10 8.33 -24.16 -10.92
CA LEU A 10 9.06 -24.82 -12.02
C LEU A 10 8.69 -26.31 -12.13
N ILE A 11 7.83 -26.59 -13.12
CA ILE A 11 7.27 -27.90 -13.45
C ILE A 11 8.34 -28.75 -14.18
N LEU A 12 8.89 -29.77 -13.51
CA LEU A 12 9.63 -30.87 -14.17
C LEU A 12 8.66 -31.83 -14.88
N PRO A 13 9.10 -32.59 -15.92
CA PRO A 13 8.27 -33.53 -16.69
C PRO A 13 7.47 -34.55 -15.86
N SER A 14 7.90 -34.81 -14.62
CA SER A 14 7.24 -35.68 -13.65
C SER A 14 5.89 -35.16 -13.11
N HIS A 15 5.49 -33.94 -13.43
CA HIS A 15 4.24 -33.32 -12.94
C HIS A 15 3.08 -33.39 -13.95
N LYS A 16 3.17 -34.31 -14.90
CA LYS A 16 2.04 -34.73 -15.73
C LYS A 16 1.64 -36.14 -15.32
N ASP A 17 0.35 -36.41 -15.22
CA ASP A 17 -0.11 -37.78 -15.05
C ASP A 17 0.29 -38.64 -16.27
N ARG A 18 0.07 -39.96 -16.20
CA ARG A 18 0.34 -40.89 -17.31
C ARG A 18 -0.43 -40.57 -18.61
N HIS A 19 -1.35 -39.61 -18.58
CA HIS A 19 -2.15 -39.14 -19.71
C HIS A 19 -1.75 -37.71 -20.17
N GLY A 20 -0.65 -37.16 -19.66
CA GLY A 20 -0.10 -35.88 -20.10
C GLY A 20 -0.81 -34.65 -19.54
N ARG A 21 -1.73 -34.81 -18.59
CA ARG A 21 -2.45 -33.71 -17.94
C ARG A 21 -1.62 -33.13 -16.79
N LEU A 22 -1.63 -31.81 -16.66
CA LEU A 22 -0.97 -31.10 -15.57
C LEU A 22 -1.60 -31.52 -14.24
N LEU A 23 -0.77 -31.87 -13.25
CA LEU A 23 -1.20 -31.84 -11.86
C LEU A 23 -1.34 -30.35 -11.48
N GLU A 24 -2.50 -29.94 -10.98
CA GLU A 24 -2.87 -28.55 -10.67
C GLU A 24 -1.91 -27.86 -9.65
N PRO A 25 -1.91 -26.51 -9.53
CA PRO A 25 -1.05 -25.79 -8.60
C PRO A 25 -1.22 -26.31 -7.17
N LEU A 26 -0.10 -26.56 -6.49
CA LEU A 26 -0.07 -27.10 -5.13
C LEU A 26 -0.58 -26.06 -4.12
N THR A 27 -1.89 -26.03 -3.90
CA THR A 27 -2.42 -25.84 -2.55
C THR A 27 -2.00 -27.08 -1.74
N TYR A 28 -1.52 -26.90 -0.51
CA TYR A 28 -1.23 -28.03 0.39
C TYR A 28 -2.32 -28.12 1.46
N PRO A 29 -3.54 -28.59 1.12
CA PRO A 29 -4.57 -28.87 2.12
C PRO A 29 -4.21 -30.04 3.06
N HIS A 30 -3.10 -30.74 2.81
CA HIS A 30 -2.69 -31.95 3.54
C HIS A 30 -1.22 -31.93 4.04
N GLY A 31 -0.64 -30.74 4.23
CA GLY A 31 0.71 -30.59 4.76
C GLY A 31 1.84 -30.77 3.73
N ILE A 32 3.06 -30.38 4.14
CA ILE A 32 4.27 -30.45 3.32
C ILE A 32 4.78 -31.91 3.35
N SER A 33 4.87 -32.56 2.19
CA SER A 33 5.45 -33.92 2.12
C SER A 33 6.92 -33.91 2.58
N SER A 34 7.40 -35.03 3.12
CA SER A 34 8.79 -35.18 3.54
C SER A 34 9.79 -34.90 2.41
N GLU A 35 9.46 -35.28 1.17
CA GLU A 35 10.28 -35.03 -0.01
C GLU A 35 10.33 -33.54 -0.37
N ASN A 36 9.20 -32.82 -0.24
CA ASN A 36 9.16 -31.37 -0.44
C ASN A 36 9.95 -30.63 0.64
N TRP A 37 9.95 -31.12 1.88
CA TRP A 37 10.74 -30.57 2.98
C TRP A 37 12.24 -30.84 2.83
N GLU A 38 12.65 -32.03 2.40
CA GLU A 38 14.07 -32.32 2.11
C GLU A 38 14.59 -31.50 0.93
N ARG A 39 13.77 -31.34 -0.11
CA ARG A 39 14.09 -30.45 -1.23
C ARG A 39 14.17 -28.99 -0.77
N PHE A 40 13.29 -28.57 0.14
CA PHE A 40 13.35 -27.24 0.74
C PHE A 40 14.68 -27.00 1.47
N LYS A 41 15.05 -27.92 2.38
CA LYS A 41 16.31 -27.86 3.14
C LYS A 41 17.54 -27.84 2.23
N LEU A 42 17.52 -28.56 1.10
CA LEU A 42 18.64 -28.58 0.14
C LEU A 42 18.84 -27.24 -0.57
N TYR A 43 17.75 -26.59 -1.02
CA TYR A 43 17.85 -25.30 -1.73
C TYR A 43 18.03 -24.13 -0.77
N SER A 44 17.38 -24.16 0.40
CA SER A 44 17.47 -23.08 1.37
C SER A 44 18.89 -22.96 1.96
N SER A 45 19.57 -24.09 2.16
CA SER A 45 20.98 -24.14 2.61
C SER A 45 21.99 -23.66 1.57
N ARG A 46 21.61 -23.51 0.29
CA ARG A 46 22.50 -23.05 -0.79
C ARG A 46 22.19 -21.64 -1.29
N THR A 47 21.09 -21.05 -0.84
CA THR A 47 20.65 -19.73 -1.30
C THR A 47 21.40 -18.62 -0.56
N LYS A 48 22.21 -17.84 -1.29
CA LYS A 48 22.98 -16.70 -0.75
C LYS A 48 22.31 -15.34 -0.99
N HIS A 49 21.53 -15.23 -2.05
CA HIS A 49 20.82 -14.01 -2.45
C HIS A 49 19.36 -14.36 -2.70
N LEU A 50 18.44 -13.61 -2.12
CA LEU A 50 17.01 -13.83 -2.26
C LEU A 50 16.31 -12.51 -2.59
N VAL A 51 15.50 -12.49 -3.66
CA VAL A 51 14.59 -11.39 -3.98
C VAL A 51 13.15 -11.86 -3.82
N ILE A 52 12.34 -11.07 -3.13
CA ILE A 52 10.90 -11.30 -2.94
C ILE A 52 10.16 -10.20 -3.70
N THR A 53 9.55 -10.54 -4.83
CA THR A 53 8.89 -9.61 -5.75
C THR A 53 7.40 -9.40 -5.42
N LEU A 54 6.76 -8.42 -6.08
CA LEU A 54 5.38 -7.95 -5.84
C LEU A 54 4.27 -8.83 -6.49
N ASP A 55 4.61 -9.97 -7.09
CA ASP A 55 3.64 -10.79 -7.81
C ASP A 55 3.07 -11.90 -6.91
N GLU A 56 1.75 -11.88 -6.72
CA GLU A 56 0.91 -13.02 -6.30
C GLU A 56 1.55 -13.95 -5.26
N SER A 57 2.04 -13.37 -4.16
CA SER A 57 2.46 -14.16 -3.02
C SER A 57 1.21 -14.73 -2.35
N PRO A 58 1.07 -16.06 -2.18
CA PRO A 58 0.03 -16.61 -1.33
C PRO A 58 0.18 -15.97 0.06
N SER A 59 -0.91 -15.44 0.61
CA SER A 59 -0.93 -14.95 1.99
C SER A 59 -0.49 -16.10 2.89
N ILE A 60 0.72 -16.06 3.43
CA ILE A 60 1.04 -16.90 4.57
C ILE A 60 0.21 -16.35 5.70
N HIS A 61 -0.79 -17.13 6.11
CA HIS A 61 -1.66 -16.76 7.21
C HIS A 61 -0.74 -16.33 8.39
N PRO A 62 -0.92 -15.13 8.97
CA PRO A 62 -0.14 -14.63 10.11
C PRO A 62 0.12 -15.62 11.27
N PRO A 63 -0.72 -16.63 11.57
CA PRO A 63 -0.38 -17.63 12.59
C PRO A 63 0.79 -18.53 12.24
N TRP A 64 1.08 -18.78 10.95
CA TRP A 64 2.30 -19.48 10.55
C TRP A 64 3.55 -18.66 10.87
N LEU A 65 3.46 -17.33 10.82
CA LEU A 65 4.53 -16.42 11.22
C LEU A 65 4.80 -16.51 12.72
N LEU A 66 3.73 -16.60 13.51
CA LEU A 66 3.79 -16.78 14.96
C LEU A 66 4.25 -18.18 15.37
N TYR A 67 3.78 -19.24 14.69
CA TYR A 67 4.21 -20.62 14.90
C TYR A 67 5.69 -20.79 14.58
N LEU A 68 6.15 -20.29 13.42
CA LEU A 68 7.55 -20.43 13.01
C LEU A 68 8.50 -19.44 13.73
N SER A 69 7.98 -18.34 14.29
CA SER A 69 8.78 -17.42 15.13
C SER A 69 8.85 -17.82 16.61
N LYS A 70 7.88 -18.60 17.10
CA LYS A 70 7.82 -19.11 18.47
C LYS A 70 8.16 -20.59 18.62
N SER A 71 8.28 -21.37 17.54
CA SER A 71 8.69 -22.77 17.62
C SER A 71 10.11 -22.85 18.19
N SER A 72 10.22 -23.28 19.44
CA SER A 72 11.48 -23.62 20.11
C SER A 72 12.21 -24.80 19.44
N GLU A 73 11.55 -25.50 18.51
CA GLU A 73 12.10 -26.63 17.77
C GLU A 73 13.01 -26.26 16.58
N HIS A 74 13.06 -24.98 16.16
CA HIS A 74 13.88 -24.57 15.01
C HIS A 74 14.90 -23.48 15.37
N HIS A 75 16.07 -23.93 15.86
CA HIS A 75 17.28 -23.10 15.98
C HIS A 75 17.95 -22.77 14.62
N ALA A 76 17.43 -23.27 13.50
CA ALA A 76 18.04 -23.10 12.19
C ALA A 76 17.37 -21.94 11.42
N PRO A 77 18.13 -20.97 10.88
CA PRO A 77 17.60 -19.98 9.95
C PRO A 77 16.96 -20.71 8.75
N LEU A 78 15.80 -20.26 8.26
CA LEU A 78 15.16 -20.84 7.07
C LEU A 78 16.10 -20.93 5.89
N PHE A 79 16.94 -19.91 5.72
CA PHE A 79 18.01 -19.85 4.74
C PHE A 79 19.35 -19.65 5.45
N PRO A 80 20.00 -20.73 5.93
CA PRO A 80 21.17 -20.61 6.80
C PRO A 80 22.42 -20.04 6.09
N ALA A 81 22.44 -20.05 4.75
CA ALA A 81 23.50 -19.48 3.94
C ALA A 81 23.16 -18.08 3.36
N LEU A 82 22.04 -17.47 3.75
CA LEU A 82 21.59 -16.21 3.16
C LEU A 82 22.46 -15.04 3.58
N GLN A 83 22.97 -14.31 2.59
CA GLN A 83 23.84 -13.15 2.76
C GLN A 83 23.17 -11.84 2.34
N SER A 84 22.27 -11.87 1.36
CA SER A 84 21.58 -10.69 0.84
C SER A 84 20.10 -10.97 0.63
N LEU A 85 19.26 -10.05 1.09
CA LEU A 85 17.81 -10.10 0.98
C LEU A 85 17.28 -8.82 0.36
N HIS A 86 16.48 -8.94 -0.70
CA HIS A 86 15.79 -7.84 -1.36
C HIS A 86 14.28 -8.06 -1.31
N LEU A 87 13.58 -7.15 -0.65
CA LEU A 87 12.14 -7.18 -0.45
C LEU A 87 11.51 -6.12 -1.32
N MET A 88 10.70 -6.50 -2.31
CA MET A 88 9.89 -5.57 -3.09
C MET A 88 8.44 -5.48 -2.59
N SER A 89 8.14 -6.22 -1.52
CA SER A 89 6.84 -6.28 -0.83
C SER A 89 7.09 -6.52 0.66
N LEU A 90 6.22 -5.97 1.52
CA LEU A 90 6.16 -6.28 2.95
C LEU A 90 4.88 -7.06 3.29
N ASN A 91 4.59 -8.09 2.49
CA ASN A 91 3.60 -9.09 2.86
C ASN A 91 4.11 -9.97 4.01
N ASP A 92 3.21 -10.77 4.58
CA ASP A 92 3.48 -11.66 5.70
C ASP A 92 4.71 -12.56 5.48
N LEU A 93 4.83 -13.19 4.31
CA LEU A 93 5.96 -14.04 3.96
C LEU A 93 7.29 -13.27 3.85
N ALA A 94 7.26 -12.05 3.32
CA ALA A 94 8.45 -11.20 3.19
C ALA A 94 8.95 -10.77 4.56
N ILE A 95 8.04 -10.30 5.43
CA ILE A 95 8.33 -9.93 6.82
C ILE A 95 8.93 -11.13 7.54
N PHE A 96 8.30 -12.29 7.44
CA PHE A 96 8.77 -13.53 8.04
C PHE A 96 10.17 -13.94 7.63
N THR A 97 10.39 -14.00 6.31
CA THR A 97 11.66 -14.43 5.73
C THR A 97 12.76 -13.47 6.16
N ALA A 98 12.45 -12.18 6.22
CA ALA A 98 13.34 -11.18 6.76
C ALA A 98 13.67 -11.45 8.23
N TYR A 99 12.67 -11.59 9.11
CA TYR A 99 12.85 -11.89 10.53
C TYR A 99 13.74 -13.12 10.81
N SER A 100 13.53 -14.21 10.07
CA SER A 100 14.35 -15.41 10.21
C SER A 100 15.78 -15.23 9.70
N ALA A 101 15.98 -14.40 8.67
CA ALA A 101 17.26 -14.23 8.03
C ALA A 101 18.12 -13.11 8.66
N LEU A 102 17.52 -12.20 9.44
CA LEU A 102 18.23 -11.10 10.12
C LEU A 102 19.55 -11.52 10.80
N PRO A 103 19.66 -12.67 11.50
CA PRO A 103 20.92 -13.07 12.14
C PRO A 103 22.07 -13.41 11.17
N THR A 104 21.75 -13.78 9.91
CA THR A 104 22.73 -14.31 8.95
C THR A 104 23.06 -13.34 7.81
N ILE A 105 22.16 -12.40 7.50
CA ILE A 105 22.33 -11.49 6.36
C ILE A 105 23.36 -10.38 6.62
N HIS A 106 23.98 -9.93 5.52
CA HIS A 106 24.91 -8.81 5.47
C HIS A 106 24.36 -7.63 4.67
N SER A 107 23.38 -7.86 3.80
CA SER A 107 22.72 -6.83 2.97
C SER A 107 21.20 -6.99 3.01
N LEU A 108 20.48 -5.89 3.23
CA LEU A 108 19.01 -5.81 3.23
C LEU A 108 18.55 -4.64 2.34
N ARG A 109 17.85 -4.96 1.26
CA ARG A 109 17.18 -3.98 0.39
C ARG A 109 15.67 -4.08 0.56
N VAL A 110 15.00 -2.95 0.77
CA VAL A 110 13.55 -2.83 0.86
C VAL A 110 13.09 -1.81 -0.17
N GLU A 111 12.31 -2.25 -1.15
CA GLU A 111 11.85 -1.46 -2.28
C GLU A 111 10.34 -1.54 -2.45
N LEU A 112 9.62 -0.54 -1.95
CA LEU A 112 8.15 -0.60 -1.92
C LEU A 112 7.55 0.39 -2.90
N GLY A 113 6.56 -0.05 -3.68
CA GLY A 113 5.87 0.79 -4.66
C GLY A 113 4.94 1.83 -4.02
N VAL A 114 4.71 2.95 -4.72
CA VAL A 114 3.82 4.05 -4.28
C VAL A 114 2.39 3.58 -3.99
N VAL A 115 1.92 2.51 -4.65
CA VAL A 115 0.57 1.96 -4.50
C VAL A 115 0.37 1.17 -3.19
N THR A 116 1.45 0.69 -2.56
CA THR A 116 1.42 -0.11 -1.31
C THR A 116 1.42 0.72 -0.01
N MET A 117 1.16 2.03 -0.10
CA MET A 117 1.28 3.03 0.97
C MET A 117 0.13 3.01 1.99
N GLY A 118 -0.06 1.89 2.68
CA GLY A 118 -0.91 1.79 3.88
C GLY A 118 -0.13 2.02 5.19
N GLN A 119 -0.83 2.30 6.29
CA GLN A 119 -0.22 2.38 7.64
C GLN A 119 0.48 1.07 8.03
N HIS A 120 -0.09 -0.08 7.65
CA HIS A 120 0.51 -1.40 7.86
C HIS A 120 1.93 -1.52 7.30
N THR A 121 2.18 -1.02 6.08
CA THR A 121 3.49 -1.07 5.43
C THR A 121 4.53 -0.22 6.17
N LYS A 122 4.10 0.92 6.75
CA LYS A 122 4.95 1.78 7.60
C LYS A 122 5.34 1.06 8.88
N ASP A 123 4.36 0.49 9.57
CA ASP A 123 4.55 -0.19 10.85
C ASP A 123 5.40 -1.46 10.67
N ALA A 124 5.17 -2.22 9.60
CA ALA A 124 5.97 -3.40 9.25
C ALA A 124 7.43 -3.05 8.94
N CYS A 125 7.67 -1.97 8.20
CA CYS A 125 9.02 -1.49 7.93
C CYS A 125 9.73 -1.04 9.22
N LEU A 126 9.04 -0.30 10.08
CA LEU A 126 9.57 0.14 11.37
C LEU A 126 9.88 -1.06 12.27
N ALA A 127 8.98 -2.04 12.36
CA ALA A 127 9.17 -3.27 13.12
C ALA A 127 10.38 -4.07 12.60
N LEU A 128 10.54 -4.19 11.28
CA LEU A 128 11.69 -4.86 10.67
C LEU A 128 13.01 -4.18 11.04
N VAL A 129 13.08 -2.85 10.96
CA VAL A 129 14.28 -2.08 11.32
C VAL A 129 14.60 -2.17 12.81
N ILE A 130 13.59 -2.08 13.68
CA ILE A 130 13.75 -2.28 15.13
C ILE A 130 14.28 -3.69 15.42
N SER A 131 13.79 -4.69 14.69
CA SER A 131 14.21 -6.09 14.90
C SER A 131 15.61 -6.36 14.36
N ALA A 132 16.00 -5.69 13.27
CA ALA A 132 17.36 -5.72 12.76
C ALA A 132 18.36 -5.22 13.82
N ARG A 133 17.99 -4.23 14.63
CA ARG A 133 18.84 -3.72 15.73
C ARG A 133 19.17 -4.80 16.75
N GLU A 134 18.20 -5.63 17.09
CA GLU A 134 18.38 -6.64 18.13
C GLU A 134 19.07 -7.90 17.60
N ARG A 135 18.82 -8.25 16.34
CA ARG A 135 19.16 -9.57 15.80
C ARG A 135 20.22 -9.56 14.70
N ALA A 136 20.39 -8.46 13.96
CA ALA A 136 21.21 -8.42 12.75
C ALA A 136 22.62 -7.85 12.99
N ARG A 137 23.42 -8.56 13.79
CA ARG A 137 24.79 -8.14 14.16
C ARG A 137 25.77 -8.06 12.98
N ASN A 138 25.48 -8.75 11.89
CA ASN A 138 26.33 -8.83 10.69
C ASN A 138 25.87 -7.94 9.54
N LEU A 139 24.78 -7.19 9.73
CA LEU A 139 24.20 -6.35 8.68
C LEU A 139 25.11 -5.15 8.41
N LYS A 140 25.59 -5.03 7.18
CA LYS A 140 26.55 -4.00 6.74
C LYS A 140 25.95 -3.04 5.72
N ASP A 141 25.04 -3.52 4.89
CA ASP A 141 24.47 -2.78 3.76
C ASP A 141 22.94 -2.73 3.87
N VAL A 142 22.39 -1.53 3.85
CA VAL A 142 20.93 -1.32 3.91
C VAL A 142 20.50 -0.34 2.84
N GLU A 143 19.48 -0.71 2.08
CA GLU A 143 18.82 0.17 1.14
C GLU A 143 17.32 0.20 1.39
N ILE A 144 16.75 1.37 1.64
CA ILE A 144 15.30 1.55 1.83
C ILE A 144 14.80 2.56 0.82
N THR A 145 13.86 2.14 -0.03
CA THR A 145 13.17 3.04 -0.96
C THR A 145 11.71 3.28 -0.53
N HIS A 146 11.27 4.54 -0.66
CA HIS A 146 9.92 5.03 -0.36
C HIS A 146 9.47 5.04 1.13
N PHE A 147 10.36 4.88 2.12
CA PHE A 147 9.98 5.00 3.54
C PHE A 147 11.12 5.45 4.47
N PRO A 148 11.26 6.75 4.69
CA PRO A 148 11.88 7.18 5.93
C PRO A 148 11.05 8.32 6.52
N ASN A 149 10.09 7.96 7.36
CA ASN A 149 9.67 8.87 8.41
C ASN A 149 10.86 9.05 9.39
N CYS A 150 10.81 10.10 10.23
CA CYS A 150 11.89 10.38 11.18
C CYS A 150 12.18 9.19 12.12
N GLU A 151 11.18 8.35 12.39
CA GLU A 151 11.26 7.15 13.25
C GLU A 151 12.06 6.00 12.62
N VAL A 152 11.92 5.76 11.31
CA VAL A 152 12.73 4.75 10.61
C VAL A 152 14.20 5.20 10.56
N ILE A 153 14.46 6.49 10.29
CA ILE A 153 15.83 7.04 10.29
C ILE A 153 16.47 6.95 11.68
N SER A 154 15.73 7.32 12.73
CA SER A 154 16.23 7.24 14.11
C SER A 154 16.45 5.79 14.55
N SER A 155 15.65 4.85 14.06
CA SER A 155 15.87 3.42 14.32
C SER A 155 17.09 2.90 13.56
N LEU A 156 17.26 3.27 12.28
CA LEU A 156 18.43 2.91 11.48
C LEU A 156 19.73 3.45 12.08
N SER A 157 19.72 4.65 12.67
CA SER A 157 20.92 5.22 13.28
C SER A 157 21.46 4.43 14.47
N THR A 158 20.66 3.52 15.03
CA THR A 158 21.09 2.63 16.10
C THR A 158 21.84 1.39 15.60
N LEU A 159 21.87 1.12 14.30
CA LEU A 159 22.54 -0.02 13.68
C LEU A 159 24.04 0.21 13.50
N GLN A 160 24.81 0.03 14.57
CA GLN A 160 26.24 0.34 14.62
C GLN A 160 27.14 -0.48 13.67
N SER A 161 26.64 -1.58 13.10
CA SER A 161 27.39 -2.44 12.16
C SER A 161 27.38 -1.97 10.70
N LEU A 162 26.58 -0.94 10.36
CA LEU A 162 26.40 -0.50 8.98
C LEU A 162 27.64 0.20 8.41
N THR A 163 28.04 -0.23 7.21
CA THR A 163 29.09 0.39 6.38
C THR A 163 28.52 1.06 5.13
N SER A 164 27.33 0.67 4.68
CA SER A 164 26.64 1.22 3.50
C SER A 164 25.17 1.48 3.79
N LEU A 165 24.68 2.66 3.44
CA LEU A 165 23.28 3.07 3.63
C LEU A 165 22.75 3.83 2.42
N SER A 166 21.62 3.42 1.87
CA SER A 166 20.90 4.09 0.78
C SER A 166 19.45 4.36 1.21
N LEU A 167 19.04 5.63 1.18
CA LEU A 167 17.72 6.09 1.63
C LEU A 167 17.02 6.84 0.51
N THR A 168 15.78 6.48 0.20
CA THR A 168 14.90 7.32 -0.64
C THR A 168 13.84 7.99 0.22
N ILE A 169 13.91 9.32 0.37
CA ILE A 169 13.13 10.16 1.26
C ILE A 169 11.95 10.85 0.53
N SER A 170 10.90 11.21 1.28
CA SER A 170 9.78 12.05 0.84
C SER A 170 9.96 13.51 1.34
N ASN A 171 9.07 14.42 0.93
CA ASN A 171 9.20 15.88 1.11
C ASN A 171 9.28 16.41 2.56
N ALA A 172 9.05 15.59 3.59
CA ALA A 172 8.89 16.05 4.99
C ALA A 172 10.16 15.92 5.89
N MET A 173 11.37 15.84 5.34
CA MET A 173 12.58 15.64 6.17
C MET A 173 13.00 16.88 6.98
N THR A 174 13.24 16.68 8.28
CA THR A 174 13.76 17.71 9.19
C THR A 174 15.28 17.58 9.42
N ALA A 175 15.93 18.70 9.78
CA ALA A 175 17.35 18.74 10.15
C ALA A 175 17.70 17.74 11.28
N ASP A 176 16.81 17.59 12.26
CA ASP A 176 17.01 16.68 13.40
C ASP A 176 17.08 15.21 12.97
N SER A 177 16.32 14.84 11.94
CA SER A 177 16.28 13.47 11.42
C SER A 177 17.60 13.09 10.74
N LEU A 178 18.19 14.00 9.96
CA LEU A 178 19.51 13.78 9.35
C LEU A 178 20.61 13.68 10.41
N LYS A 179 20.51 14.49 11.48
CA LYS A 179 21.51 14.52 12.56
C LYS A 179 21.62 13.17 13.29
N CYS A 180 20.54 12.41 13.40
CA CYS A 180 20.58 11.07 14.01
C CYS A 180 21.57 10.14 13.30
N LEU A 181 21.74 10.25 11.97
CA LEU A 181 22.64 9.39 11.19
C LEU A 181 24.13 9.56 11.58
N GLU A 182 24.51 10.65 12.25
CA GLU A 182 25.86 10.85 12.77
C GLU A 182 26.30 9.79 13.80
N GLN A 183 25.35 9.02 14.34
CA GLN A 183 25.62 7.91 15.26
C GLN A 183 26.26 6.69 14.56
N LEU A 184 26.21 6.61 13.23
CA LEU A 184 26.71 5.48 12.44
C LEU A 184 28.21 5.61 12.17
N THR A 185 29.03 5.36 13.19
CA THR A 185 30.48 5.62 13.13
C THR A 185 31.26 4.76 12.13
N LEU A 186 30.75 3.58 11.76
CA LEU A 186 31.35 2.68 10.76
C LEU A 186 30.91 2.93 9.32
N LEU A 187 30.02 3.91 9.08
CA LEU A 187 29.46 4.16 7.76
C LEU A 187 30.54 4.68 6.78
N GLU A 188 30.71 4.01 5.65
CA GLU A 188 31.67 4.33 4.57
C GLU A 188 30.99 4.91 3.32
N TYR A 189 29.75 4.48 3.05
CA TYR A 189 28.92 4.89 1.91
C TYR A 189 27.54 5.37 2.36
N LEU A 190 27.11 6.55 1.89
CA LEU A 190 25.78 7.09 2.13
C LEU A 190 25.16 7.61 0.83
N ASN A 191 23.95 7.17 0.51
CA ASN A 191 23.14 7.65 -0.60
C ASN A 191 21.79 8.18 -0.09
N ILE A 192 21.42 9.41 -0.44
CA ILE A 192 20.15 10.04 -0.10
C ILE A 192 19.46 10.47 -1.39
N ARG A 193 18.32 9.86 -1.72
CA ARG A 193 17.49 10.21 -2.88
C ARG A 193 16.17 10.82 -2.42
N GLN A 194 15.61 11.82 -3.08
CA GLN A 194 14.28 12.35 -2.80
C GLN A 194 13.34 12.07 -3.97
N LYS A 195 12.15 11.53 -3.69
CA LYS A 195 11.08 11.35 -4.69
C LYS A 195 9.86 12.18 -4.31
N HIS A 196 9.31 12.91 -5.29
CA HIS A 196 8.14 13.77 -5.07
C HIS A 196 6.87 12.92 -5.13
N ALA A 197 6.04 13.00 -4.11
CA ALA A 197 4.70 12.43 -4.14
C ALA A 197 3.75 13.45 -4.81
N PRO A 198 2.82 13.04 -5.69
CA PRO A 198 1.96 13.95 -6.45
C PRO A 198 0.96 14.78 -5.62
N HIS A 199 0.97 14.68 -4.28
CA HIS A 199 0.08 15.45 -3.39
C HIS A 199 0.75 15.70 -2.03
N ASP A 200 1.53 16.77 -1.89
CA ASP A 200 1.83 17.36 -0.57
C ASP A 200 1.98 18.88 -0.68
N PRO A 201 0.89 19.65 -0.49
CA PRO A 201 0.91 21.12 -0.57
C PRO A 201 1.51 21.79 0.68
N GLN A 202 2.00 21.04 1.66
CA GLN A 202 2.45 21.56 2.96
C GLN A 202 3.98 21.58 3.16
N ASP A 203 4.77 21.83 2.12
CA ASP A 203 6.18 22.22 2.31
C ASP A 203 6.30 23.72 2.71
N ASN A 204 5.66 24.09 3.82
CA ASN A 204 5.70 25.45 4.40
C ASN A 204 6.82 25.63 5.44
N GLY A 205 7.69 24.62 5.62
CA GLY A 205 8.67 24.57 6.72
C GLY A 205 10.08 25.04 6.38
N PHE A 206 10.50 25.01 5.11
CA PHE A 206 11.84 25.46 4.74
C PHE A 206 11.87 26.97 4.55
N GLN A 207 12.20 27.71 5.61
CA GLN A 207 12.53 29.12 5.50
C GLN A 207 13.83 29.25 4.70
N PHE A 208 13.77 29.90 3.54
CA PHE A 208 14.95 30.14 2.71
C PHE A 208 16.04 30.80 3.57
N PRO A 209 17.25 30.21 3.65
CA PRO A 209 18.27 30.69 4.57
C PRO A 209 18.61 32.14 4.21
N SER A 210 18.63 33.03 5.20
CA SER A 210 19.12 34.39 5.01
C SER A 210 20.60 34.37 4.61
N PRO A 211 21.13 35.45 4.00
CA PRO A 211 22.54 35.51 3.60
C PRO A 211 23.53 35.26 4.75
N SER A 212 23.15 35.61 5.99
CA SER A 212 23.91 35.32 7.21
C SER A 212 23.84 33.83 7.62
N GLY A 213 22.76 33.13 7.31
CA GLY A 213 22.58 31.69 7.52
C GLY A 213 23.34 30.80 6.53
N LEU A 214 23.71 31.32 5.35
CA LEU A 214 24.54 30.61 4.36
C LEU A 214 25.96 30.29 4.85
N ALA A 215 26.45 30.98 5.88
CA ALA A 215 27.75 30.70 6.51
C ALA A 215 27.69 29.56 7.54
N ALA A 216 26.50 29.23 8.06
CA ALA A 216 26.27 28.20 9.09
C ALA A 216 26.70 26.77 8.69
N PRO A 217 26.56 26.31 7.42
CA PRO A 217 27.08 25.01 6.96
C PRO A 217 28.60 24.90 6.97
N THR A 218 29.35 25.83 7.56
CA THR A 218 30.81 25.81 7.56
C THR A 218 31.46 25.84 8.94
N SER A 219 30.68 25.86 10.02
CA SER A 219 31.18 26.02 11.39
C SER A 219 31.60 24.71 12.07
N GLN A 220 30.88 23.60 11.85
CA GLN A 220 31.18 22.31 12.49
C GLN A 220 31.12 21.16 11.48
N ALA A 221 32.08 20.23 11.53
CA ALA A 221 32.09 19.03 10.69
C ALA A 221 31.27 17.93 11.37
N SER A 222 30.60 17.09 10.58
CA SER A 222 29.78 16.00 11.10
C SER A 222 30.62 14.88 11.70
N SER A 223 30.08 14.14 12.67
CA SER A 223 30.80 13.07 13.38
C SER A 223 30.73 11.71 12.69
N LEU A 224 31.04 11.66 11.39
CA LEU A 224 31.13 10.44 10.59
C LEU A 224 32.58 10.18 10.16
N PRO A 225 33.39 9.46 10.97
CA PRO A 225 34.84 9.36 10.76
C PRO A 225 35.23 8.52 9.54
N ASN A 226 34.40 7.54 9.18
CA ASN A 226 34.70 6.56 8.13
C ASN A 226 34.00 6.85 6.80
N LEU A 227 33.09 7.83 6.73
CA LEU A 227 32.35 8.10 5.51
C LEU A 227 33.29 8.63 4.42
N ARG A 228 33.34 7.92 3.29
CA ARG A 228 34.17 8.23 2.12
C ARG A 228 33.35 8.65 0.91
N ILE A 229 32.17 8.05 0.72
CA ILE A 229 31.34 8.28 -0.46
C ILE A 229 29.98 8.83 -0.02
N LEU A 230 29.63 9.99 -0.56
CA LEU A 230 28.32 10.63 -0.35
C LEU A 230 27.64 10.88 -1.69
N VAL A 231 26.44 10.34 -1.86
CA VAL A 231 25.58 10.54 -3.04
C VAL A 231 24.28 11.19 -2.60
N VAL A 232 23.87 12.26 -3.27
CA VAL A 232 22.64 12.99 -2.97
C VAL A 232 21.88 13.27 -4.27
N GLU A 233 20.70 12.69 -4.40
CA GLU A 233 19.79 12.83 -5.54
C GLU A 233 18.51 13.54 -5.10
N ALA A 234 18.53 14.87 -5.04
CA ALA A 234 17.46 15.67 -4.42
C ALA A 234 17.45 17.13 -4.90
N PRO A 235 16.36 17.90 -4.66
CA PRO A 235 16.32 19.34 -4.90
C PRO A 235 17.32 20.11 -4.04
N GLY A 236 17.55 21.38 -4.40
CA GLY A 236 18.55 22.21 -3.75
C GLY A 236 18.37 22.42 -2.24
N LYS A 237 17.13 22.40 -1.72
CA LYS A 237 16.83 22.45 -0.27
C LYS A 237 17.51 21.29 0.48
N THR A 238 17.27 20.08 0.00
CA THR A 238 17.75 18.85 0.63
C THR A 238 19.26 18.71 0.47
N GLN A 239 19.81 19.08 -0.69
CA GLN A 239 21.25 19.17 -0.89
C GLN A 239 21.92 20.05 0.19
N PHE A 240 21.30 21.19 0.51
CA PHE A 240 21.79 22.12 1.53
C PHE A 240 21.69 21.58 2.95
N LEU A 241 20.59 20.92 3.30
CA LEU A 241 20.43 20.28 4.61
C LEU A 241 21.48 19.17 4.82
N VAL A 242 21.66 18.30 3.82
CA VAL A 242 22.69 17.25 3.86
C VAL A 242 24.08 17.85 3.97
N ALA A 243 24.40 18.89 3.19
CA ALA A 243 25.68 19.57 3.29
C ALA A 243 25.90 20.22 4.66
N THR A 244 24.84 20.69 5.33
CA THR A 244 24.94 21.30 6.66
C THR A 244 25.25 20.27 7.74
N HIS A 245 24.61 19.09 7.69
CA HIS A 245 24.63 18.11 8.78
C HIS A 245 25.46 16.84 8.54
N LEU A 246 25.72 16.44 7.29
CA LEU A 246 26.32 15.14 6.93
C LEU A 246 27.55 15.31 6.02
N SER A 247 28.42 16.25 6.38
CA SER A 247 29.62 16.60 5.62
C SER A 247 30.87 16.45 6.51
N PRO A 248 31.47 15.25 6.56
CA PRO A 248 32.65 14.98 7.39
C PRO A 248 33.93 15.51 6.72
N ARG A 249 35.07 15.30 7.39
CA ARG A 249 36.40 15.77 6.91
C ARG A 249 37.07 14.85 5.89
N PHE A 250 36.57 13.62 5.77
CA PHE A 250 37.28 12.54 5.09
C PHE A 250 36.55 12.02 3.84
N LEU A 251 35.67 12.82 3.23
CA LEU A 251 35.02 12.42 1.98
C LEU A 251 36.05 12.34 0.85
N GLU A 252 35.95 11.27 0.08
CA GLU A 252 36.73 11.00 -1.14
C GLU A 252 35.87 11.29 -2.37
N THR A 253 34.61 10.88 -2.38
CA THR A 253 33.70 11.08 -3.50
C THR A 253 32.41 11.76 -3.06
N VAL A 254 32.02 12.81 -3.77
CA VAL A 254 30.73 13.50 -3.60
C VAL A 254 30.01 13.55 -4.93
N ARG A 255 28.80 13.00 -4.98
CA ARG A 255 27.91 13.05 -6.16
C ARG A 255 26.61 13.76 -5.80
N MET A 256 26.31 14.83 -6.53
CA MET A 256 25.12 15.66 -6.37
C MET A 256 24.31 15.60 -7.65
N ASN A 257 23.25 14.79 -7.65
CA ASN A 257 22.27 14.71 -8.71
C ASN A 257 21.11 15.63 -8.34
N VAL A 258 20.98 16.75 -9.01
CA VAL A 258 19.98 17.77 -8.71
C VAL A 258 18.73 17.49 -9.53
N ILE A 259 17.60 17.30 -8.83
CA ILE A 259 16.28 17.12 -9.42
C ILE A 259 15.44 18.39 -9.20
N ASN A 260 14.40 18.58 -10.03
CA ASN A 260 13.49 19.69 -9.88
C ASN A 260 12.54 19.49 -8.69
N ASP A 261 12.14 20.59 -8.06
CA ASP A 261 11.01 20.61 -7.14
C ASP A 261 9.77 20.99 -7.95
N ASP A 262 8.88 20.02 -8.22
CA ASP A 262 7.68 20.24 -9.05
C ASP A 262 6.69 21.25 -8.43
N PHE A 263 6.92 21.64 -7.17
CA PHE A 263 6.09 22.59 -6.41
C PHE A 263 6.73 23.98 -6.26
N ASP A 264 7.96 24.20 -6.75
CA ASP A 264 8.65 25.50 -6.69
C ASP A 264 8.71 26.17 -8.07
N ASP A 265 7.70 26.99 -8.39
CA ASP A 265 7.63 27.77 -9.63
C ASP A 265 8.79 28.78 -9.77
N ASP A 266 9.45 29.18 -8.67
CA ASP A 266 10.50 30.21 -8.67
C ASP A 266 11.93 29.65 -8.68
N CYS A 267 12.11 28.32 -8.56
CA CYS A 267 13.40 27.62 -8.65
C CYS A 267 14.50 28.14 -7.70
N ARG A 268 14.17 28.88 -6.63
CA ARG A 268 15.14 29.63 -5.80
C ARG A 268 16.13 28.73 -5.08
N HIS A 269 15.71 27.53 -4.73
CA HIS A 269 16.51 26.58 -3.95
C HIS A 269 17.69 25.99 -4.71
N ILE A 270 17.68 26.05 -6.04
CA ILE A 270 18.78 25.61 -6.89
C ILE A 270 20.09 26.33 -6.55
N ALA A 271 20.01 27.62 -6.19
CA ALA A 271 21.20 28.40 -5.85
C ALA A 271 21.95 27.85 -4.63
N LEU A 272 21.26 27.11 -3.75
CA LEU A 272 21.86 26.46 -2.58
C LEU A 272 22.82 25.32 -2.95
N VAL A 273 22.75 24.75 -4.16
CA VAL A 273 23.63 23.66 -4.60
C VAL A 273 25.09 24.10 -4.63
N SER A 274 25.37 25.33 -5.08
CA SER A 274 26.72 25.89 -5.11
C SER A 274 27.32 26.02 -3.71
N PHE A 275 26.52 26.44 -2.73
CA PHE A 275 26.92 26.52 -1.32
C PHE A 275 27.13 25.13 -0.71
N SER A 276 26.25 24.19 -1.05
CA SER A 276 26.33 22.79 -0.59
C SER A 276 27.64 22.15 -1.05
N ALA A 277 27.96 22.27 -2.34
CA ALA A 277 29.24 21.81 -2.89
C ALA A 277 30.42 22.53 -2.22
N ALA A 278 30.36 23.85 -2.05
CA ALA A 278 31.41 24.61 -1.37
C ALA A 278 31.64 24.13 0.08
N ALA A 279 30.58 23.77 0.81
CA ALA A 279 30.67 23.24 2.16
C ALA A 279 31.40 21.88 2.20
N HIS A 280 31.06 20.96 1.30
CA HIS A 280 31.76 19.67 1.18
C HIS A 280 33.24 19.85 0.85
N MET A 281 33.57 20.69 -0.14
CA MET A 281 34.96 20.98 -0.53
C MET A 281 35.75 21.72 0.56
N LYS A 282 35.08 22.56 1.36
CA LYS A 282 35.72 23.27 2.48
C LYS A 282 36.14 22.29 3.57
N ARG A 283 35.26 21.33 3.92
CA ARG A 283 35.47 20.37 5.02
C ARG A 283 36.34 19.18 4.62
N SER A 284 36.21 18.68 3.40
CA SER A 284 36.91 17.50 2.89
C SER A 284 37.96 17.87 1.85
N LYS A 285 39.18 18.20 2.30
CA LYS A 285 40.30 18.56 1.41
C LYS A 285 40.91 17.37 0.66
N GLN A 286 40.57 16.14 1.06
CA GLN A 286 41.05 14.91 0.44
C GLN A 286 40.17 14.39 -0.70
N LEU A 287 39.15 15.16 -1.10
CA LEU A 287 38.21 14.79 -2.15
C LEU A 287 38.94 14.45 -3.46
N ASN A 288 38.66 13.27 -4.01
CA ASN A 288 39.22 12.76 -5.26
C ASN A 288 38.23 12.88 -6.44
N SER A 289 36.92 12.90 -6.17
CA SER A 289 35.87 12.96 -7.16
C SER A 289 34.73 13.87 -6.72
N LEU A 290 34.38 14.84 -7.56
CA LEU A 290 33.22 15.71 -7.41
C LEU A 290 32.36 15.66 -8.68
N ILE A 291 31.11 15.25 -8.53
CA ILE A 291 30.15 15.14 -9.64
C ILE A 291 28.90 15.93 -9.28
N ILE A 292 28.53 16.90 -10.12
CA ILE A 292 27.30 17.68 -10.03
C ILE A 292 26.56 17.51 -11.35
N ARG A 293 25.35 16.96 -11.31
CA ARG A 293 24.51 16.71 -12.49
C ARG A 293 23.15 17.33 -12.27
N TRP A 294 22.56 17.89 -13.32
CA TRP A 294 21.19 18.37 -13.35
C TRP A 294 20.46 17.69 -14.50
N ASP A 295 19.32 17.07 -14.21
CA ASP A 295 18.52 16.32 -15.18
C ASP A 295 17.08 16.87 -15.21
N ASN A 296 16.78 17.80 -16.14
CA ASN A 296 15.39 18.24 -16.34
C ASN A 296 15.10 18.73 -17.77
N ALA A 297 13.98 18.24 -18.32
CA ALA A 297 13.37 18.66 -19.59
C ALA A 297 12.37 19.84 -19.45
N SER A 298 11.89 20.18 -18.24
CA SER A 298 10.77 21.13 -18.00
C SER A 298 11.16 22.53 -17.49
N PHE A 299 12.44 22.92 -17.58
CA PHE A 299 12.90 24.24 -17.12
C PHE A 299 12.34 25.40 -17.97
N LYS A 300 11.59 26.31 -17.34
CA LYS A 300 11.08 27.53 -17.99
C LYS A 300 12.19 28.61 -18.05
N PRO A 301 12.56 29.17 -19.21
CA PRO A 301 13.61 30.18 -19.33
C PRO A 301 13.34 31.48 -18.53
N GLU A 302 12.07 31.80 -18.26
CA GLU A 302 11.66 33.03 -17.57
C GLU A 302 12.07 33.05 -16.08
N THR A 303 12.22 31.88 -15.44
CA THR A 303 12.61 31.78 -14.01
C THR A 303 14.10 32.03 -13.78
N SER A 304 14.93 31.99 -14.83
CA SER A 304 16.37 32.18 -14.70
C SER A 304 16.82 33.62 -14.51
N VAL A 305 16.05 34.57 -15.04
CA VAL A 305 16.34 36.01 -14.89
C VAL A 305 16.27 36.40 -13.41
N THR A 306 15.28 35.87 -12.69
CA THR A 306 15.08 36.08 -11.25
C THR A 306 16.23 35.49 -10.43
N LEU A 307 16.71 34.29 -10.76
CA LEU A 307 17.84 33.63 -10.10
C LEU A 307 19.18 34.36 -10.34
N GLN A 308 19.49 34.72 -11.59
CA GLN A 308 20.74 35.38 -11.96
C GLN A 308 20.85 36.82 -11.43
N SER A 309 19.72 37.49 -11.21
CA SER A 309 19.68 38.85 -10.63
C SER A 309 20.01 38.88 -9.12
N ASN A 310 19.94 37.74 -8.44
CA ASN A 310 20.24 37.64 -7.01
C ASN A 310 21.73 37.32 -6.77
N VAL A 311 22.55 38.38 -6.76
CA VAL A 311 24.02 38.32 -6.65
C VAL A 311 24.48 37.56 -5.39
N GLU A 312 23.72 37.62 -4.29
CA GLU A 312 24.09 36.99 -3.03
C GLU A 312 24.11 35.45 -3.08
N TYR A 313 23.27 34.83 -3.92
CA TYR A 313 23.15 33.36 -4.00
C TYR A 313 23.79 32.76 -5.26
N THR A 314 24.14 33.60 -6.23
CA THR A 314 24.76 33.17 -7.50
C THR A 314 26.26 33.45 -7.57
N ASP A 315 26.85 34.12 -6.57
CA ASP A 315 28.30 34.36 -6.52
C ASP A 315 29.09 33.03 -6.47
N PRO A 316 29.82 32.67 -7.55
CA PRO A 316 30.59 31.43 -7.57
C PRO A 316 31.89 31.53 -6.77
N LYS A 317 32.22 32.68 -6.18
CA LYS A 317 33.50 32.91 -5.47
C LYS A 317 33.77 31.86 -4.41
N HIS A 318 32.78 31.51 -3.59
CA HIS A 318 32.92 30.48 -2.56
C HIS A 318 33.13 29.09 -3.15
N PHE A 319 32.42 28.75 -4.22
CA PHE A 319 32.58 27.49 -4.94
C PHE A 319 33.99 27.38 -5.52
N LEU A 320 34.41 28.36 -6.31
CA LEU A 320 35.71 28.37 -7.00
C LEU A 320 36.91 28.42 -6.04
N THR A 321 36.81 29.20 -4.95
CA THR A 321 37.88 29.30 -3.94
C THR A 321 38.08 27.97 -3.20
N ASN A 322 36.99 27.26 -2.90
CA ASN A 322 37.12 25.95 -2.25
C ASN A 322 37.58 24.88 -3.25
N LEU A 323 37.11 24.93 -4.50
CA LEU A 323 37.55 24.02 -5.55
C LEU A 323 39.05 24.15 -5.82
N SER A 324 39.59 25.36 -5.95
CA SER A 324 41.03 25.60 -6.18
C SER A 324 41.93 25.13 -5.04
N SER A 325 41.36 24.87 -3.86
CA SER A 325 42.11 24.34 -2.71
C SER A 325 42.20 22.80 -2.68
N LEU A 326 41.49 22.10 -3.58
CA LEU A 326 41.48 20.63 -3.65
C LEU A 326 42.66 20.11 -4.49
N ARG A 327 43.74 19.70 -3.82
CA ARG A 327 44.96 19.22 -4.50
C ARG A 327 44.86 17.77 -5.00
N ASN A 328 43.97 16.97 -4.41
CA ASN A 328 43.84 15.53 -4.68
C ASN A 328 42.73 15.21 -5.68
N ILE A 329 42.02 16.20 -6.22
CA ILE A 329 40.90 15.95 -7.11
C ILE A 329 41.39 15.38 -8.45
N THR A 330 40.84 14.23 -8.81
CA THR A 330 41.15 13.49 -10.04
C THR A 330 39.99 13.53 -11.03
N GLN A 331 38.75 13.65 -10.55
CA GLN A 331 37.55 13.68 -11.37
C GLN A 331 36.66 14.87 -10.96
N LEU A 332 36.34 15.74 -11.92
CA LEU A 332 35.43 16.87 -11.75
C LEU A 332 34.40 16.87 -12.88
N LYS A 333 33.13 16.65 -12.55
CA LYS A 333 32.01 16.68 -13.50
C LYS A 333 30.96 17.70 -13.05
N VAL A 334 30.59 18.62 -13.91
CA VAL A 334 29.53 19.62 -13.73
C VAL A 334 28.71 19.63 -15.02
N LEU A 335 27.55 18.99 -15.01
CA LEU A 335 26.76 18.69 -16.22
C LEU A 335 25.35 19.28 -16.10
N GLY A 336 24.92 20.03 -17.13
CA GLY A 336 23.53 20.51 -17.24
C GLY A 336 23.16 21.65 -16.27
N VAL A 337 24.15 22.22 -15.58
CA VAL A 337 23.95 23.24 -14.54
C VAL A 337 23.60 24.61 -15.16
N ARG A 338 22.48 25.20 -14.73
CA ARG A 338 21.91 26.44 -15.32
C ARG A 338 22.01 27.73 -14.48
N TRP A 339 22.41 27.64 -13.21
CA TRP A 339 22.38 28.76 -12.26
C TRP A 339 23.72 29.49 -12.07
N PHE A 340 24.78 29.06 -12.75
CA PHE A 340 26.06 29.76 -12.70
C PHE A 340 26.04 31.03 -13.57
N PRO A 341 26.89 32.05 -13.26
CA PRO A 341 26.99 33.23 -14.10
C PRO A 341 27.55 32.92 -15.49
N LEU A 342 27.24 33.79 -16.48
CA LEU A 342 27.59 33.59 -17.88
C LEU A 342 29.10 33.40 -18.15
N ASP A 343 29.96 33.93 -17.27
CA ASP A 343 31.42 33.85 -17.37
C ASP A 343 32.04 32.70 -16.55
N ILE A 344 31.23 31.77 -16.02
CA ILE A 344 31.71 30.71 -15.12
C ILE A 344 32.79 29.83 -15.77
N VAL A 345 32.70 29.55 -17.08
CA VAL A 345 33.67 28.72 -17.80
C VAL A 345 35.04 29.40 -17.82
N LEU A 346 35.09 30.72 -18.06
CA LEU A 346 36.32 31.52 -17.98
C LEU A 346 36.92 31.51 -16.57
N ARG A 347 36.07 31.62 -15.54
CA ARG A 347 36.53 31.57 -14.14
C ARG A 347 37.05 30.19 -13.74
N MET A 348 36.43 29.12 -14.25
CA MET A 348 36.90 27.74 -14.04
C MET A 348 38.29 27.56 -14.65
N LEU A 349 38.50 27.99 -15.90
CA LEU A 349 39.81 27.90 -16.54
C LEU A 349 40.93 28.62 -15.78
N LYS A 350 40.63 29.75 -15.12
CA LYS A 350 41.60 30.47 -14.28
C LYS A 350 42.04 29.66 -13.05
N ILE A 351 41.19 28.79 -12.51
CA ILE A 351 41.54 27.94 -11.37
C ILE A 351 42.11 26.59 -11.78
N LEU A 352 41.88 26.14 -13.01
CA LEU A 352 42.29 24.81 -13.49
C LEU A 352 43.80 24.51 -13.30
N PRO A 353 44.73 25.47 -13.47
CA PRO A 353 46.16 25.24 -13.17
C PRO A 353 46.44 24.86 -11.71
N SER A 354 45.54 25.14 -10.77
CA SER A 354 45.70 24.70 -9.37
C SER A 354 45.33 23.23 -9.15
N LEU A 355 44.60 22.61 -10.09
CA LEU A 355 44.09 21.23 -10.01
C LEU A 355 45.02 20.25 -10.75
N GLN A 356 46.25 20.13 -10.26
CA GLN A 356 47.33 19.38 -10.93
C GLN A 356 47.09 17.86 -11.03
N SER A 357 46.29 17.29 -10.12
CA SER A 357 45.97 15.85 -10.08
C SER A 357 44.80 15.45 -10.98
N LEU A 358 44.19 16.40 -11.68
CA LEU A 358 42.96 16.17 -12.43
C LEU A 358 43.20 15.30 -13.66
N LYS A 359 42.45 14.20 -13.75
CA LYS A 359 42.44 13.23 -14.86
C LYS A 359 41.19 13.34 -15.73
N GLU A 360 40.07 13.74 -15.14
CA GLU A 360 38.82 13.91 -15.87
C GLU A 360 38.15 15.23 -15.50
N LEU A 361 37.89 16.05 -16.51
CA LEU A 361 37.17 17.30 -16.43
C LEU A 361 36.00 17.28 -17.40
N GLN A 362 34.78 17.35 -16.88
CA GLN A 362 33.59 17.61 -17.68
C GLN A 362 32.88 18.83 -17.11
N PHE A 363 32.94 19.97 -17.78
CA PHE A 363 32.35 21.23 -17.33
C PHE A 363 31.41 21.79 -18.40
N LEU A 364 30.19 21.27 -18.41
CA LEU A 364 29.15 21.53 -19.41
C LEU A 364 27.97 22.26 -18.77
N SER A 365 28.22 23.49 -18.32
CA SER A 365 27.16 24.40 -17.86
C SER A 365 26.25 24.79 -19.04
N GLN A 366 24.95 24.92 -18.81
CA GLN A 366 23.98 25.36 -19.82
C GLN A 366 23.51 26.80 -19.53
N PRO A 367 23.23 27.62 -20.55
CA PRO A 367 22.60 28.93 -20.35
C PRO A 367 21.13 28.74 -19.95
N ALA A 368 20.60 29.75 -19.28
CA ALA A 368 19.23 29.72 -18.76
C ALA A 368 18.26 30.63 -19.56
N THR A 369 18.79 31.67 -20.23
CA THR A 369 18.11 32.51 -21.24
C THR A 369 18.82 32.42 -22.60
N MET A 370 18.27 33.09 -23.63
CA MET A 370 18.87 33.23 -24.97
C MET A 370 20.16 34.08 -24.99
N ASP A 371 20.58 34.66 -23.86
CA ASP A 371 21.86 35.37 -23.74
C ASP A 371 23.00 34.35 -23.62
N GLU A 372 23.96 34.49 -24.55
CA GLU A 372 24.98 33.49 -24.82
C GLU A 372 25.98 33.37 -23.65
N LEU A 373 26.39 32.14 -23.28
CA LEU A 373 27.53 31.92 -22.38
C LEU A 373 28.73 32.70 -22.89
N ILE A 374 29.49 33.35 -22.01
CA ILE A 374 30.76 33.95 -22.39
C ILE A 374 31.79 32.83 -22.48
N LEU A 375 31.99 32.34 -23.69
CA LEU A 375 32.86 31.20 -23.93
C LEU A 375 34.33 31.59 -24.06
N PRO A 376 35.25 30.76 -23.56
CA PRO A 376 36.67 30.94 -23.80
C PRO A 376 36.99 30.73 -25.27
N PRO A 377 37.95 31.49 -25.83
CA PRO A 377 38.47 31.19 -27.16
C PRO A 377 39.12 29.81 -27.17
N LEU A 378 39.19 29.19 -28.34
CA LEU A 378 39.85 27.90 -28.54
C LEU A 378 41.31 27.86 -28.05
N SER A 379 41.99 29.02 -28.00
CA SER A 379 43.35 29.15 -27.43
C SER A 379 43.46 28.77 -25.95
N ALA A 380 42.35 28.71 -25.22
CA ALA A 380 42.33 28.18 -23.85
C ALA A 380 42.83 26.74 -23.76
N LEU A 381 42.72 25.95 -24.84
CA LEU A 381 43.25 24.59 -24.90
C LEU A 381 44.77 24.53 -24.72
N GLU A 382 45.49 25.57 -25.14
CA GLU A 382 46.95 25.64 -24.94
C GLU A 382 47.29 25.75 -23.47
N ASP A 383 46.51 26.52 -22.71
CA ASP A 383 46.71 26.68 -21.28
C ASP A 383 46.38 25.39 -20.53
N ILE A 384 45.33 24.66 -20.95
CA ILE A 384 45.04 23.32 -20.42
C ILE A 384 46.21 22.38 -20.71
N ALA A 385 46.68 22.37 -21.96
CA ALA A 385 47.79 21.51 -22.39
C ALA A 385 49.08 21.77 -21.62
N ARG A 386 49.35 23.02 -21.23
CA ARG A 386 50.52 23.41 -20.44
C ARG A 386 50.40 23.06 -18.95
N HIS A 387 49.22 23.29 -18.36
CA HIS A 387 49.08 23.29 -16.90
C HIS A 387 48.44 22.03 -16.31
N ASN A 388 47.85 21.14 -17.12
CA ASN A 388 47.14 19.94 -16.64
C ASN A 388 47.54 18.66 -17.39
N PRO A 389 48.84 18.30 -17.43
CA PRO A 389 49.35 17.21 -18.29
C PRO A 389 48.81 15.80 -17.97
N LEU A 390 48.22 15.62 -16.79
CA LEU A 390 47.60 14.36 -16.35
C LEU A 390 46.15 14.19 -16.83
N LEU A 391 45.55 15.21 -17.45
CA LEU A 391 44.16 15.16 -17.88
C LEU A 391 44.01 14.18 -19.06
N GLU A 392 43.15 13.18 -18.87
CA GLU A 392 42.85 12.09 -19.81
C GLU A 392 41.49 12.30 -20.51
N VAL A 393 40.53 12.93 -19.84
CA VAL A 393 39.19 13.20 -20.36
C VAL A 393 38.85 14.69 -20.19
N LEU A 394 38.46 15.35 -21.28
CA LEU A 394 38.08 16.77 -21.29
C LEU A 394 36.73 16.96 -21.99
N SER A 395 35.80 17.67 -21.35
CA SER A 395 34.56 18.14 -21.95
C SER A 395 34.27 19.56 -21.47
N ILE A 396 34.26 20.53 -22.38
CA ILE A 396 34.07 21.94 -22.03
C ILE A 396 33.45 22.72 -23.18
N ASN A 397 32.66 23.75 -22.87
CA ASN A 397 32.12 24.67 -23.86
C ASN A 397 33.21 25.68 -24.27
N LEU A 398 33.49 25.81 -25.57
CA LEU A 398 34.48 26.75 -26.12
C LEU A 398 33.90 27.51 -27.31
N ASP A 399 34.38 28.73 -27.51
CA ASP A 399 34.16 29.45 -28.75
C ASP A 399 35.12 28.93 -29.82
N THR A 400 34.55 28.19 -30.76
CA THR A 400 35.26 27.61 -31.88
C THR A 400 35.24 28.50 -33.12
N SER A 401 34.71 29.73 -33.04
CA SER A 401 34.56 30.64 -34.20
C SER A 401 35.90 31.11 -34.77
N ILE A 402 36.96 31.11 -33.96
CA ILE A 402 38.31 31.54 -34.37
C ILE A 402 39.30 30.44 -34.00
N ILE A 403 39.95 29.85 -35.00
CA ILE A 403 41.03 28.87 -34.81
C ILE A 403 42.36 29.64 -34.75
N PRO A 404 43.05 29.67 -33.60
CA PRO A 404 44.32 30.37 -33.46
C PRO A 404 45.43 29.69 -34.29
N PRO A 405 46.49 30.43 -34.67
CA PRO A 405 47.66 29.83 -35.31
C PRO A 405 48.33 28.83 -34.36
N PHE A 406 48.88 27.75 -34.91
CA PHE A 406 49.59 26.76 -34.10
C PHE A 406 50.80 27.43 -33.42
N PRO A 407 51.02 27.25 -32.10
CA PRO A 407 52.14 27.87 -31.41
C PRO A 407 53.47 27.31 -31.94
N ASN A 408 54.28 28.19 -32.57
CA ASN A 408 55.61 27.83 -33.06
C ASN A 408 56.47 27.30 -31.88
N HIS A 409 56.93 26.06 -31.99
CA HIS A 409 57.74 25.32 -30.98
C HIS A 409 57.00 24.68 -29.79
N PHE A 410 55.69 24.44 -29.85
CA PHE A 410 54.98 23.68 -28.82
C PHE A 410 54.98 22.16 -29.12
N ILE A 411 55.74 21.38 -28.35
CA ILE A 411 55.70 19.90 -28.38
C ILE A 411 54.97 19.44 -27.13
N SER A 412 53.73 18.99 -27.30
CA SER A 412 52.93 18.43 -26.21
C SER A 412 53.24 16.96 -25.98
N THR A 413 53.24 16.51 -24.72
CA THR A 413 53.27 15.08 -24.34
C THR A 413 52.01 14.69 -23.56
N HIS A 414 50.98 15.53 -23.66
CA HIS A 414 49.78 15.48 -22.84
C HIS A 414 49.04 14.13 -22.93
N ASN A 415 48.43 13.71 -21.82
CA ASN A 415 47.76 12.42 -21.68
C ASN A 415 46.30 12.38 -22.14
N LEU A 416 45.83 13.39 -22.88
CA LEU A 416 44.42 13.49 -23.22
C LEU A 416 44.07 12.40 -24.23
N ARG A 417 43.04 11.60 -23.93
CA ARG A 417 42.57 10.47 -24.75
C ARG A 417 41.16 10.68 -25.25
N VAL A 418 40.34 11.39 -24.48
CA VAL A 418 38.94 11.68 -24.81
C VAL A 418 38.73 13.18 -24.70
N MET A 419 38.19 13.77 -25.76
CA MET A 419 37.88 15.19 -25.83
C MET A 419 36.51 15.39 -26.47
N CYS A 420 35.62 16.07 -25.77
CA CYS A 420 34.33 16.49 -26.29
C CYS A 420 34.26 18.02 -26.31
N LEU A 421 34.07 18.58 -27.50
CA LEU A 421 33.92 20.02 -27.70
C LEU A 421 32.43 20.31 -27.95
N PHE A 422 31.91 21.34 -27.29
CA PHE A 422 30.52 21.75 -27.46
C PHE A 422 30.48 23.14 -28.13
N PRO A 423 30.34 23.20 -29.47
CA PRO A 423 30.31 24.45 -30.21
C PRO A 423 28.98 25.17 -29.97
N PHE A 424 29.06 26.45 -29.62
CA PHE A 424 27.90 27.20 -29.12
C PHE A 424 27.00 27.79 -30.22
N LYS A 425 27.53 28.02 -31.43
CA LYS A 425 26.83 28.74 -32.51
C LYS A 425 26.16 27.88 -33.59
N LEU A 426 26.00 26.58 -33.39
CA LEU A 426 25.39 25.73 -34.42
C LEU A 426 23.88 25.60 -34.21
N ARG A 427 23.11 26.23 -35.12
CA ARG A 427 21.67 25.96 -35.27
C ARG A 427 21.48 24.50 -35.69
N ARG A 428 20.36 23.89 -35.31
CA ARG A 428 19.98 22.53 -35.76
C ARG A 428 20.17 22.41 -37.28
N GLY A 429 21.01 21.48 -37.71
CA GLY A 429 21.23 21.13 -39.12
C GLY A 429 22.36 21.85 -39.86
N THR A 430 23.15 22.73 -39.21
CA THR A 430 24.33 23.35 -39.84
C THR A 430 25.61 22.55 -39.60
N THR A 431 26.39 22.27 -40.65
CA THR A 431 27.72 21.64 -40.52
C THR A 431 28.70 22.58 -39.81
N PRO A 432 29.50 22.12 -38.81
CA PRO A 432 30.27 22.97 -37.91
C PRO A 432 31.27 23.95 -38.54
N PHE A 433 31.88 23.59 -39.68
CA PHE A 433 32.94 24.37 -40.32
C PHE A 433 32.99 24.11 -41.84
N PRO A 434 33.38 25.09 -42.68
CA PRO A 434 33.82 24.83 -44.05
C PRO A 434 34.98 23.82 -44.05
N LYS A 435 35.06 22.92 -45.05
CA LYS A 435 36.08 21.83 -45.13
C LYS A 435 37.52 22.28 -44.85
N GLY A 436 37.90 23.51 -45.23
CA GLY A 436 39.24 24.07 -45.01
C GLY A 436 39.53 24.49 -43.56
N GLU A 437 38.52 24.92 -42.79
CA GLU A 437 38.68 25.31 -41.39
C GLU A 437 38.72 24.09 -40.47
N THR A 438 38.02 23.01 -40.83
CA THR A 438 38.06 21.75 -40.09
C THR A 438 39.47 21.15 -40.06
N SER A 439 40.21 21.22 -41.17
CA SER A 439 41.60 20.74 -41.24
C SER A 439 42.50 21.49 -40.28
N ARG A 440 42.33 22.81 -40.23
CA ARG A 440 43.07 23.67 -39.31
C ARG A 440 42.75 23.35 -37.85
N LEU A 441 41.48 23.08 -37.53
CA LEU A 441 41.06 22.69 -36.18
C LEU A 441 41.65 21.33 -35.77
N ALA A 442 41.59 20.32 -36.65
CA ALA A 442 42.13 19.00 -36.37
C ALA A 442 43.65 19.03 -36.15
N HIS A 443 44.41 19.72 -37.02
CA HIS A 443 45.85 19.90 -36.85
C HIS A 443 46.19 20.67 -35.58
N TYR A 444 45.40 21.70 -35.25
CA TYR A 444 45.56 22.45 -34.01
C TYR A 444 45.39 21.56 -32.77
N ILE A 445 44.34 20.74 -32.73
CA ILE A 445 44.06 19.81 -31.61
C ILE A 445 45.12 18.70 -31.53
N ASP A 446 45.47 18.07 -32.66
CA ASP A 446 46.44 16.96 -32.72
C ASP A 446 47.82 17.39 -32.21
N GLY A 447 48.25 18.61 -32.55
CA GLY A 447 49.51 19.16 -32.05
C GLY A 447 49.48 19.54 -30.57
N LEU A 448 48.32 19.90 -30.02
CA LEU A 448 48.16 20.14 -28.57
C LEU A 448 47.99 18.84 -27.76
N PHE A 449 47.38 17.80 -28.33
CA PHE A 449 47.01 16.57 -27.63
C PHE A 449 47.32 15.31 -28.47
N PRO A 450 48.60 14.92 -28.59
CA PRO A 450 49.03 13.88 -29.53
C PRO A 450 48.61 12.44 -29.16
N LYS A 451 48.05 12.23 -27.97
CA LYS A 451 47.52 10.93 -27.50
C LYS A 451 46.01 10.78 -27.67
N LEU A 452 45.32 11.84 -28.12
CA LEU A 452 43.96 11.73 -28.60
C LEU A 452 44.01 10.78 -29.80
N GLU A 453 43.14 9.78 -29.89
CA GLU A 453 43.16 8.85 -31.04
C GLU A 453 43.33 9.65 -32.33
N SER A 454 44.44 9.43 -33.03
CA SER A 454 44.96 10.35 -34.04
C SER A 454 43.85 10.75 -35.00
N VAL A 455 43.33 11.96 -34.81
CA VAL A 455 42.25 12.51 -35.63
C VAL A 455 42.76 12.57 -37.07
N THR A 456 44.06 12.83 -37.24
CA THR A 456 44.80 12.89 -38.51
C THR A 456 44.98 11.53 -39.22
N LYS A 457 44.98 10.37 -38.54
CA LYS A 457 45.11 9.03 -39.17
C LYS A 457 43.98 8.69 -40.15
N HIS A 458 42.81 9.32 -39.99
CA HIS A 458 41.63 9.06 -40.81
C HIS A 458 41.45 10.12 -41.92
N TRP A 459 42.37 11.07 -42.05
CA TRP A 459 42.28 12.19 -42.97
C TRP A 459 43.04 11.90 -44.27
N SER A 460 42.30 11.55 -45.33
CA SER A 460 42.81 11.58 -46.71
C SER A 460 41.93 12.53 -47.53
N GLU A 461 42.53 13.52 -48.20
CA GLU A 461 41.82 14.55 -48.99
C GLU A 461 41.00 14.00 -50.18
N THR A 462 41.15 12.71 -50.54
CA THR A 462 40.74 12.21 -51.85
C THR A 462 39.49 11.32 -51.91
N SER A 463 38.81 10.92 -50.83
CA SER A 463 37.52 10.20 -50.96
C SER A 463 36.75 10.08 -49.65
N LYS A 464 35.53 9.51 -49.72
CA LYS A 464 34.58 8.99 -48.69
C LYS A 464 35.05 8.90 -47.22
N LYS A 465 36.34 8.61 -46.95
CA LYS A 465 36.97 8.61 -45.61
C LYS A 465 36.97 9.94 -44.88
N ALA A 466 36.93 11.08 -45.58
CA ALA A 466 36.77 12.38 -44.94
C ALA A 466 35.43 12.52 -44.18
N TYR A 467 34.39 11.81 -44.62
CA TYR A 467 33.10 11.73 -43.91
C TYR A 467 33.19 10.86 -42.65
N ASP A 468 33.95 9.77 -42.68
CA ASP A 468 34.21 8.92 -41.51
C ASP A 468 35.07 9.63 -40.46
N ALA A 469 36.04 10.44 -40.88
CA ALA A 469 36.78 11.34 -39.99
C ALA A 469 35.87 12.42 -39.36
N TRP A 470 34.83 12.86 -40.08
CA TRP A 470 33.76 13.71 -39.56
C TRP A 470 32.80 12.96 -38.64
N VAL A 471 32.64 11.64 -38.77
CA VAL A 471 31.91 10.84 -37.79
C VAL A 471 32.71 10.81 -36.48
N GLU A 472 34.04 10.69 -36.51
CA GLU A 472 34.87 10.75 -35.30
C GLU A 472 34.94 12.15 -34.67
N VAL A 473 35.13 13.21 -35.48
CA VAL A 473 35.06 14.60 -35.00
C VAL A 473 33.63 14.97 -34.60
N GLY A 474 32.61 14.43 -35.25
CA GLY A 474 31.19 14.57 -34.91
C GLY A 474 30.77 13.78 -33.66
N LYS A 475 31.44 12.66 -33.36
CA LYS A 475 31.36 11.97 -32.06
C LYS A 475 31.99 12.81 -30.95
N MET A 476 33.06 13.56 -31.24
CA MET A 476 33.65 14.55 -30.33
C MET A 476 32.82 15.85 -30.23
N LEU A 477 32.07 16.21 -31.27
CA LEU A 477 31.19 17.38 -31.35
C LEU A 477 29.71 16.95 -31.23
N VAL A 478 29.26 16.63 -30.01
CA VAL A 478 27.84 16.29 -29.80
C VAL A 478 27.00 17.56 -29.87
N CYS A 479 26.31 17.76 -30.99
CA CYS A 479 25.31 18.82 -31.12
C CYS A 479 24.06 18.51 -30.28
N TYR A 480 23.46 19.58 -29.74
CA TYR A 480 22.30 19.60 -28.85
C TYR A 480 21.14 18.66 -29.27
N ASP A 481 21.09 17.47 -28.66
CA ASP A 481 19.84 16.78 -28.36
C ASP A 481 19.91 16.10 -26.98
N VAL A 482 19.20 16.69 -26.03
CA VAL A 482 19.22 16.36 -24.58
C VAL A 482 18.76 14.92 -24.31
N ALA A 483 17.91 14.35 -25.18
CA ALA A 483 17.44 12.97 -25.05
C ALA A 483 18.53 11.92 -25.38
N ILE A 484 19.48 12.24 -26.25
CA ILE A 484 20.55 11.30 -26.67
C ILE A 484 21.67 11.26 -25.63
N ILE A 485 21.94 12.39 -24.95
CA ILE A 485 22.97 12.50 -23.90
C ILE A 485 22.64 11.62 -22.67
N ASN A 486 21.38 11.52 -22.27
CA ASN A 486 21.03 10.66 -21.13
C ASN A 486 21.09 9.16 -21.47
N ALA A 487 20.78 8.78 -22.72
CA ALA A 487 20.76 7.38 -23.16
C ALA A 487 22.15 6.82 -23.49
N THR A 488 23.03 7.59 -24.13
CA THR A 488 24.35 7.10 -24.60
C THR A 488 25.43 7.09 -23.51
N TRP A 489 25.25 7.84 -22.42
CA TRP A 489 26.27 7.94 -21.35
C TRP A 489 26.04 6.97 -20.19
N CYS A 490 24.85 6.35 -20.09
CA CYS A 490 24.61 5.23 -19.17
C CYS A 490 25.47 4.00 -19.50
N GLU A 491 25.90 3.82 -20.76
CA GLU A 491 26.74 2.69 -21.18
C GLU A 491 28.23 2.86 -20.83
N PHE A 492 28.71 4.09 -20.59
CA PHE A 492 30.14 4.35 -20.31
C PHE A 492 30.50 4.50 -18.82
N ASP A 493 29.53 4.77 -17.93
CA ASP A 493 29.75 4.84 -16.46
C ASP A 493 29.83 3.44 -15.79
N ALA A 494 29.68 2.36 -16.55
CA ALA A 494 29.78 0.97 -16.07
C ALA A 494 31.21 0.41 -16.23
N ARG A 495 32.20 0.96 -15.51
CA ARG A 495 33.52 0.32 -15.40
C ARG A 495 33.92 -0.13 -13.99
N ASP A 496 33.18 0.22 -12.95
CA ASP A 496 33.51 -0.17 -11.56
C ASP A 496 32.37 -0.83 -10.76
N PHE A 497 31.33 -1.33 -11.41
CA PHE A 497 30.41 -2.27 -10.78
C PHE A 497 30.16 -3.48 -11.70
N SER A 498 30.69 -4.63 -11.29
CA SER A 498 30.30 -5.94 -11.84
C SER A 498 28.87 -6.25 -11.37
N VAL A 499 27.86 -5.75 -12.10
CA VAL A 499 26.51 -6.31 -12.01
C VAL A 499 26.54 -7.65 -12.73
N LYS A 500 26.66 -8.73 -11.97
CA LYS A 500 26.38 -10.08 -12.49
C LYS A 500 24.87 -10.15 -12.72
N GLU A 501 24.49 -10.09 -14.00
CA GLU A 501 23.15 -10.26 -14.56
C GLU A 501 22.24 -9.02 -14.51
N PHE A 502 22.15 -8.34 -15.65
CA PHE A 502 21.02 -7.51 -16.04
C PHE A 502 20.02 -8.40 -16.81
N ASN A 503 18.85 -8.67 -16.23
CA ASN A 503 17.71 -9.17 -17.00
C ASN A 503 16.82 -7.97 -17.33
N VAL A 504 16.87 -7.53 -18.58
CA VAL A 504 15.89 -6.59 -19.14
C VAL A 504 14.60 -7.37 -19.36
N ILE A 505 13.65 -7.25 -18.44
CA ILE A 505 12.27 -7.65 -18.70
C ILE A 505 11.63 -6.47 -19.43
N ASN A 506 11.45 -6.60 -20.74
CA ASN A 506 10.54 -5.74 -21.48
C ASN A 506 9.12 -6.03 -20.99
N GLU A 507 8.66 -5.32 -19.97
CA GLU A 507 7.22 -5.19 -19.72
C GLU A 507 6.66 -4.26 -20.80
N ALA A 508 6.13 -4.89 -21.86
CA ALA A 508 5.01 -4.27 -22.56
C ALA A 508 3.88 -4.10 -21.54
N PRO A 509 3.14 -2.98 -21.53
CA PRO A 509 2.05 -2.79 -20.58
C PRO A 509 1.01 -3.89 -20.76
N HIS A 510 0.91 -4.79 -19.78
CA HIS A 510 -0.19 -5.74 -19.70
C HIS A 510 -1.48 -4.94 -19.51
N VAL A 511 -2.32 -4.90 -20.55
CA VAL A 511 -3.70 -4.43 -20.42
C VAL A 511 -4.41 -5.44 -19.54
N ALA A 512 -4.57 -5.12 -18.25
CA ALA A 512 -5.36 -5.92 -17.32
C ALA A 512 -6.79 -6.06 -17.87
N ASP A 513 -7.36 -7.27 -17.83
CA ASP A 513 -8.75 -7.51 -18.20
C ASP A 513 -9.68 -6.74 -17.24
N PRO A 514 -10.50 -5.78 -17.72
CA PRO A 514 -11.36 -4.96 -16.88
C PRO A 514 -12.35 -5.75 -16.02
N LEU A 515 -12.80 -6.92 -16.46
CA LEU A 515 -13.69 -7.76 -15.68
C LEU A 515 -12.96 -8.46 -14.53
N ASN A 516 -11.67 -8.76 -14.68
CA ASN A 516 -10.84 -9.25 -13.59
C ASN A 516 -10.55 -8.14 -12.56
N ASP A 517 -10.36 -6.90 -13.01
CA ASP A 517 -10.26 -5.75 -12.10
C ASP A 517 -11.57 -5.55 -11.30
N LEU A 518 -12.73 -5.71 -11.94
CA LEU A 518 -14.02 -5.70 -11.24
C LEU A 518 -14.15 -6.85 -10.22
N ALA A 519 -13.84 -8.08 -10.63
CA ALA A 519 -13.90 -9.26 -9.76
C ALA A 519 -13.01 -9.13 -8.52
N SER A 520 -11.86 -8.46 -8.63
CA SER A 520 -10.96 -8.20 -7.49
C SER A 520 -11.53 -7.22 -6.44
N ARG A 521 -12.67 -6.58 -6.73
CA ARG A 521 -13.27 -5.50 -5.90
C ARG A 521 -14.67 -5.83 -5.37
N ILE A 522 -15.16 -7.05 -5.60
CA ILE A 522 -16.47 -7.50 -5.10
C ILE A 522 -16.35 -8.02 -3.66
N ALA A 523 -17.49 -8.10 -2.98
CA ALA A 523 -17.64 -8.81 -1.71
C ALA A 523 -18.22 -10.21 -1.99
N ALA A 524 -17.37 -11.19 -2.28
CA ALA A 524 -17.79 -12.56 -2.58
C ALA A 524 -18.59 -13.19 -1.43
N GLY A 525 -18.28 -12.84 -0.17
CA GLY A 525 -19.02 -13.23 1.03
C GLY A 525 -20.49 -12.75 1.07
N ALA A 526 -20.83 -11.72 0.29
CA ALA A 526 -22.15 -11.09 0.32
C ALA A 526 -23.18 -11.78 -0.60
N LEU A 527 -22.75 -12.68 -1.49
CA LEU A 527 -23.60 -13.45 -2.41
C LEU A 527 -24.39 -14.51 -1.64
N HIS A 528 -25.61 -14.85 -2.09
CA HIS A 528 -26.48 -15.81 -1.37
C HIS A 528 -25.91 -17.22 -1.28
N ASP A 529 -25.10 -17.65 -2.26
CA ASP A 529 -24.46 -18.97 -2.37
C ASP A 529 -22.96 -18.95 -2.09
N SER A 530 -22.49 -17.90 -1.41
CA SER A 530 -21.13 -17.85 -0.89
C SER A 530 -20.86 -18.97 0.12
N ASP A 531 -19.65 -19.53 0.09
CA ASP A 531 -19.19 -20.51 1.08
C ASP A 531 -19.22 -19.93 2.51
N GLU A 532 -18.99 -18.62 2.66
CA GLU A 532 -19.15 -17.91 3.94
C GLU A 532 -20.58 -17.95 4.52
N ARG A 533 -21.54 -18.43 3.75
CA ARG A 533 -22.96 -18.54 4.11
C ARG A 533 -23.47 -19.98 4.12
N CYS A 534 -22.58 -20.98 4.16
CA CYS A 534 -22.96 -22.39 4.30
C CYS A 534 -23.90 -22.64 5.50
N ASP A 535 -23.66 -21.93 6.62
CA ASP A 535 -24.46 -21.99 7.85
C ASP A 535 -25.45 -20.81 8.00
N ALA A 536 -25.70 -20.04 6.95
CA ALA A 536 -26.61 -18.90 7.04
C ALA A 536 -28.00 -19.35 7.46
N ALA A 537 -28.56 -18.68 8.47
CA ALA A 537 -29.88 -19.01 8.98
C ALA A 537 -30.92 -18.96 7.86
N LYS A 538 -31.77 -19.99 7.80
CA LYS A 538 -32.96 -20.07 6.94
C LYS A 538 -34.19 -20.26 7.82
N CYS A 539 -35.36 -19.94 7.29
CA CYS A 539 -36.60 -20.24 8.00
C CYS A 539 -36.71 -21.76 8.16
N HIS A 540 -37.07 -22.20 9.36
CA HIS A 540 -37.40 -23.60 9.57
C HIS A 540 -38.61 -23.96 8.69
N PRO A 541 -38.69 -25.19 8.15
CA PRO A 541 -39.88 -25.64 7.42
C PRO A 541 -41.17 -25.25 8.15
N GLU A 542 -42.14 -24.77 7.37
CA GLU A 542 -43.47 -24.32 7.82
C GLU A 542 -43.50 -23.05 8.70
N THR A 543 -42.35 -22.45 9.02
CA THR A 543 -42.31 -21.15 9.73
C THR A 543 -42.24 -19.97 8.76
N ARG A 544 -42.84 -18.83 9.12
CA ARG A 544 -42.79 -17.57 8.35
C ARG A 544 -43.28 -17.70 6.90
N VAL A 545 -44.06 -18.74 6.57
CA VAL A 545 -44.51 -19.04 5.20
C VAL A 545 -45.32 -17.88 4.62
N ALA A 546 -46.22 -17.28 5.41
CA ALA A 546 -47.02 -16.15 4.98
C ALA A 546 -46.17 -14.93 4.59
N VAL A 547 -45.11 -14.64 5.36
CA VAL A 547 -44.19 -13.53 5.08
C VAL A 547 -43.41 -13.78 3.79
N GLN A 548 -42.84 -14.98 3.65
CA GLN A 548 -42.10 -15.37 2.46
C GLN A 548 -43.00 -15.32 1.21
N GLY A 549 -44.24 -15.79 1.33
CA GLY A 549 -45.25 -15.74 0.28
C GLY A 549 -45.61 -14.31 -0.12
N GLU A 550 -45.74 -13.36 0.82
CA GLU A 550 -46.01 -11.96 0.51
C GLU A 550 -44.83 -11.27 -0.20
N ILE A 551 -43.59 -11.58 0.18
CA ILE A 551 -42.40 -11.04 -0.49
C ILE A 551 -42.30 -11.64 -1.89
N TYR A 552 -42.41 -12.95 -2.03
CA TYR A 552 -42.28 -13.63 -3.30
C TYR A 552 -43.42 -13.27 -4.27
N SER A 553 -44.66 -13.18 -3.79
CA SER A 553 -45.78 -12.72 -4.61
C SER A 553 -45.54 -11.29 -5.10
N TRP A 554 -45.05 -10.40 -4.24
CA TRP A 554 -44.63 -9.07 -4.65
C TRP A 554 -43.45 -9.08 -5.62
N ILE A 555 -42.59 -10.09 -5.67
CA ILE A 555 -41.51 -10.14 -6.67
C ILE A 555 -42.05 -10.52 -8.05
N VAL A 556 -42.96 -11.50 -8.13
CA VAL A 556 -43.38 -12.11 -9.40
C VAL A 556 -44.63 -11.51 -10.04
N HIS A 557 -45.51 -10.86 -9.27
CA HIS A 557 -46.74 -10.29 -9.81
C HIS A 557 -46.47 -8.94 -10.47
N SER A 558 -46.81 -8.82 -11.77
CA SER A 558 -46.75 -7.56 -12.51
C SER A 558 -47.78 -6.55 -12.00
N ASP A 559 -47.51 -5.26 -12.19
CA ASP A 559 -48.43 -4.21 -11.78
C ASP A 559 -49.77 -4.40 -12.52
N PRO A 560 -50.91 -4.51 -11.80
CA PRO A 560 -52.20 -4.82 -12.42
C PRO A 560 -52.70 -3.73 -13.39
N ASP A 561 -52.17 -2.50 -13.27
CA ASP A 561 -52.55 -1.34 -14.06
C ASP A 561 -51.30 -0.47 -14.39
N PRO A 562 -50.99 -0.17 -15.67
CA PRO A 562 -49.93 0.75 -16.07
C PRO A 562 -50.05 2.16 -15.45
N ALA A 563 -51.25 2.58 -15.04
CA ALA A 563 -51.53 3.86 -14.39
C ALA A 563 -51.25 3.85 -12.87
N GLN A 564 -51.10 2.67 -12.25
CA GLN A 564 -50.76 2.50 -10.82
C GLN A 564 -49.49 1.66 -10.69
N LYS A 565 -48.36 2.19 -11.15
CA LYS A 565 -47.05 1.55 -10.94
C LYS A 565 -46.82 1.36 -9.44
N MET A 566 -46.65 0.11 -9.01
CA MET A 566 -46.22 -0.16 -7.64
C MET A 566 -44.76 0.28 -7.49
N GLY A 567 -44.41 0.84 -6.33
CA GLY A 567 -43.03 1.21 -6.05
C GLY A 567 -42.10 0.00 -6.21
N LYS A 568 -40.95 0.18 -6.88
CA LYS A 568 -40.00 -0.90 -7.19
C LYS A 568 -39.19 -1.35 -5.97
N ILE A 569 -39.29 -0.66 -4.84
CA ILE A 569 -38.54 -0.98 -3.61
C ILE A 569 -39.50 -1.39 -2.50
N LYS A 570 -39.27 -2.55 -1.87
CA LYS A 570 -40.01 -3.01 -0.68
C LYS A 570 -39.09 -3.09 0.53
N TRP A 571 -39.48 -2.46 1.63
CA TRP A 571 -38.75 -2.50 2.89
C TRP A 571 -39.35 -3.54 3.84
N VAL A 572 -38.52 -4.48 4.30
CA VAL A 572 -38.83 -5.48 5.32
C VAL A 572 -38.17 -5.05 6.63
N THR A 573 -38.98 -4.76 7.64
CA THR A 573 -38.49 -4.18 8.89
C THR A 573 -38.96 -4.94 10.12
N GLY A 574 -38.15 -4.93 11.18
CA GLY A 574 -38.49 -5.54 12.46
C GLY A 574 -37.34 -5.48 13.46
N PRO A 575 -37.61 -5.69 14.77
CA PRO A 575 -36.60 -5.74 15.81
C PRO A 575 -35.47 -6.76 15.56
N ALA A 576 -34.40 -6.68 16.36
CA ALA A 576 -33.35 -7.70 16.35
C ALA A 576 -33.93 -9.07 16.78
N GLY A 577 -33.45 -10.15 16.17
CA GLY A 577 -33.88 -11.50 16.55
C GLY A 577 -35.25 -11.96 16.04
N THR A 578 -35.92 -11.18 15.17
CA THR A 578 -37.22 -11.58 14.56
C THR A 578 -37.10 -12.48 13.33
N GLY A 579 -35.89 -12.69 12.81
CA GLY A 579 -35.63 -13.60 11.69
C GLY A 579 -35.56 -12.98 10.29
N LYS A 580 -35.34 -11.65 10.17
CA LYS A 580 -35.21 -10.95 8.87
C LYS A 580 -34.23 -11.64 7.90
N SER A 581 -32.99 -11.87 8.34
CA SER A 581 -31.96 -12.52 7.52
C SER A 581 -32.34 -13.96 7.12
N ALA A 582 -33.06 -14.69 7.98
CA ALA A 582 -33.56 -16.03 7.67
C ALA A 582 -34.66 -16.01 6.61
N ILE A 583 -35.55 -15.01 6.66
CA ILE A 583 -36.56 -14.76 5.64
C ILE A 583 -35.88 -14.40 4.31
N MET A 584 -34.93 -13.46 4.32
CA MET A 584 -34.19 -13.04 3.11
C MET A 584 -33.42 -14.20 2.47
N GLY A 585 -32.79 -15.07 3.27
CA GLY A 585 -32.12 -16.26 2.79
C GLY A 585 -33.08 -17.27 2.13
N SER A 586 -34.24 -17.51 2.75
CA SER A 586 -35.25 -18.44 2.21
C SER A 586 -35.94 -17.91 0.94
N VAL A 587 -36.17 -16.59 0.89
CA VAL A 587 -36.67 -15.92 -0.30
C VAL A 587 -35.63 -15.96 -1.43
N ALA A 588 -34.34 -15.76 -1.13
CA ALA A 588 -33.28 -15.88 -2.13
C ALA A 588 -33.24 -17.28 -2.76
N ASP A 589 -33.30 -18.34 -1.94
CA ASP A 589 -33.37 -19.73 -2.44
C ASP A 589 -34.59 -19.93 -3.35
N THR A 590 -35.76 -19.45 -2.93
CA THR A 590 -37.00 -19.53 -3.71
C THR A 590 -36.85 -18.78 -5.04
N CYS A 591 -36.28 -17.57 -5.03
CA CYS A 591 -36.05 -16.78 -6.23
C CYS A 591 -35.04 -17.43 -7.17
N LYS A 592 -33.97 -18.05 -6.65
CA LYS A 592 -32.97 -18.78 -7.44
C LYS A 592 -33.59 -19.99 -8.13
N GLN A 593 -34.34 -20.81 -7.38
CA GLN A 593 -35.03 -21.99 -7.91
C GLN A 593 -36.01 -21.64 -9.03
N ASN A 594 -36.64 -20.45 -8.95
CA ASN A 594 -37.59 -19.96 -9.94
C ASN A 594 -36.94 -19.07 -11.03
N GLY A 595 -35.60 -18.93 -11.06
CA GLY A 595 -34.88 -18.18 -12.10
C GLY A 595 -35.09 -16.66 -12.09
N VAL A 596 -35.51 -16.08 -10.97
CA VAL A 596 -35.81 -14.63 -10.84
C VAL A 596 -34.83 -13.90 -9.93
N LEU A 597 -33.80 -14.56 -9.39
CA LEU A 597 -32.78 -13.92 -8.56
C LEU A 597 -31.72 -13.28 -9.45
N ALA A 598 -31.61 -11.95 -9.43
CA ALA A 598 -30.63 -11.23 -10.24
C ALA A 598 -29.40 -10.86 -9.43
N VAL A 599 -29.59 -10.29 -8.23
CA VAL A 599 -28.49 -9.80 -7.41
C VAL A 599 -28.80 -9.99 -5.92
N THR A 600 -27.78 -10.33 -5.15
CA THR A 600 -27.86 -10.37 -3.68
C THR A 600 -26.72 -9.61 -3.01
N PHE A 601 -27.01 -8.98 -1.88
CA PHE A 601 -25.99 -8.43 -1.00
C PHE A 601 -26.42 -8.57 0.46
N PHE A 602 -25.81 -9.49 1.18
CA PHE A 602 -26.08 -9.71 2.61
C PHE A 602 -25.00 -9.04 3.45
N PHE A 603 -25.26 -7.88 4.04
CA PHE A 603 -24.37 -7.29 5.04
C PHE A 603 -24.30 -8.17 6.30
N ALA A 604 -23.15 -8.17 6.98
CA ALA A 604 -22.99 -8.88 8.25
C ALA A 604 -21.88 -8.27 9.12
N SER A 605 -22.20 -7.76 10.31
CA SER A 605 -21.27 -7.02 11.18
C SER A 605 -20.04 -7.79 11.70
N TYR A 606 -19.92 -9.10 11.45
CA TYR A 606 -18.76 -9.92 11.83
C TYR A 606 -18.07 -10.61 10.64
N ALA A 607 -18.39 -10.20 9.42
CA ALA A 607 -17.81 -10.74 8.19
C ALA A 607 -16.58 -9.93 7.72
N SER A 608 -16.10 -10.19 6.51
CA SER A 608 -14.99 -9.48 5.88
C SER A 608 -15.27 -7.95 5.73
N PRO A 609 -14.24 -7.07 5.66
CA PRO A 609 -14.43 -5.63 5.46
C PRO A 609 -15.31 -5.26 4.26
N ASP A 610 -15.12 -5.96 3.15
CA ASP A 610 -15.85 -5.81 1.88
C ASP A 610 -17.35 -6.08 2.05
N ARG A 611 -17.74 -6.97 2.96
CA ARG A 611 -19.14 -7.29 3.28
C ARG A 611 -19.75 -6.35 4.34
N ARG A 612 -18.93 -5.57 5.04
CA ARG A 612 -19.36 -4.64 6.10
C ARG A 612 -19.33 -3.18 5.69
N ARG A 613 -18.58 -2.82 4.64
CA ARG A 613 -18.45 -1.45 4.14
C ARG A 613 -19.14 -1.31 2.79
N LYS A 614 -19.55 -0.09 2.47
CA LYS A 614 -20.20 0.23 1.19
C LYS A 614 -19.30 0.13 -0.04
N THR A 615 -17.98 0.06 0.12
CA THR A 615 -17.00 0.20 -0.98
C THR A 615 -17.13 -0.88 -2.05
N ALA A 616 -17.44 -2.11 -1.64
CA ALA A 616 -17.66 -3.23 -2.54
C ALA A 616 -19.13 -3.36 -2.99
N PHE A 617 -20.04 -2.53 -2.47
CA PHE A 617 -21.48 -2.65 -2.71
C PHE A 617 -21.83 -2.58 -4.21
N ILE A 618 -21.55 -1.45 -4.88
CA ILE A 618 -21.85 -1.29 -6.31
C ILE A 618 -21.05 -2.23 -7.20
N PRO A 619 -19.73 -2.45 -7.00
CA PRO A 619 -18.97 -3.44 -7.76
C PRO A 619 -19.60 -4.84 -7.71
N THR A 620 -20.06 -5.27 -6.53
CA THR A 620 -20.71 -6.58 -6.34
C THR A 620 -22.06 -6.67 -7.06
N LEU A 621 -22.85 -5.59 -7.04
CA LEU A 621 -24.10 -5.54 -7.80
C LEU A 621 -23.83 -5.59 -9.31
N ALA A 622 -22.84 -4.84 -9.80
CA ALA A 622 -22.49 -4.78 -11.22
C ALA A 622 -21.96 -6.13 -11.74
N TYR A 623 -21.14 -6.82 -10.94
CA TYR A 623 -20.63 -8.15 -11.27
C TYR A 623 -21.76 -9.19 -11.41
N GLN A 624 -22.61 -9.33 -10.38
CA GLN A 624 -23.76 -10.27 -10.43
C GLN A 624 -24.73 -9.91 -11.56
N LEU A 625 -24.92 -8.61 -11.81
CA LEU A 625 -25.77 -8.16 -12.91
C LEU A 625 -25.21 -8.55 -14.28
N ALA A 626 -23.90 -8.46 -14.47
CA ALA A 626 -23.24 -8.90 -15.70
C ALA A 626 -23.27 -10.43 -15.88
N GLU A 627 -23.38 -11.21 -14.80
CA GLU A 627 -23.65 -12.65 -14.85
C GLU A 627 -25.11 -12.94 -15.23
N HIS A 628 -26.07 -12.22 -14.64
CA HIS A 628 -27.50 -12.36 -14.95
C HIS A 628 -27.84 -11.87 -16.36
N LEU A 629 -27.17 -10.81 -16.82
CA LEU A 629 -27.34 -10.17 -18.13
C LEU A 629 -25.99 -10.11 -18.88
N PRO A 630 -25.59 -11.17 -19.59
CA PRO A 630 -24.31 -11.22 -20.30
C PRO A 630 -24.08 -10.07 -21.28
N ALA A 631 -25.13 -9.51 -21.88
CA ALA A 631 -25.04 -8.38 -22.81
C ALA A 631 -24.50 -7.08 -22.16
N VAL A 632 -24.53 -6.98 -20.82
CA VAL A 632 -23.98 -5.85 -20.06
C VAL A 632 -22.46 -5.92 -19.93
N LYS A 633 -21.83 -7.08 -20.16
CA LYS A 633 -20.39 -7.30 -19.94
C LYS A 633 -19.50 -6.36 -20.75
N ASP A 634 -19.77 -6.18 -22.04
CA ASP A 634 -18.93 -5.34 -22.91
C ASP A 634 -19.05 -3.84 -22.58
N PRO A 635 -20.27 -3.26 -22.44
CA PRO A 635 -20.45 -1.90 -21.93
C PRO A 635 -19.78 -1.66 -20.56
N LEU A 636 -19.89 -2.62 -19.65
CA LEU A 636 -19.30 -2.55 -18.31
C LEU A 636 -17.77 -2.55 -18.38
N ALA A 637 -17.17 -3.47 -19.16
CA ALA A 637 -15.73 -3.52 -19.35
C ALA A 637 -15.19 -2.22 -19.98
N GLN A 638 -15.95 -1.61 -20.89
CA GLN A 638 -15.60 -0.33 -21.48
C GLN A 638 -15.62 0.81 -20.44
N ALA A 639 -16.65 0.87 -19.59
CA ALA A 639 -16.76 1.89 -18.55
C ALA A 639 -15.57 1.85 -17.56
N ILE A 640 -15.03 0.66 -17.28
CA ILE A 640 -13.86 0.46 -16.43
C ILE A 640 -12.58 0.92 -17.16
N ARG A 641 -12.39 0.55 -18.44
CA ARG A 641 -11.22 0.99 -19.25
C ARG A 641 -11.11 2.51 -19.33
N ASP A 642 -12.23 3.19 -19.54
CA ASP A 642 -12.24 4.63 -19.75
C ASP A 642 -12.03 5.43 -18.46
N ARG A 643 -12.18 4.81 -17.28
CA ARG A 643 -12.17 5.50 -15.98
C ARG A 643 -11.39 4.71 -14.91
N PRO A 644 -10.05 4.76 -14.91
CA PRO A 644 -9.20 4.02 -13.96
C PRO A 644 -9.47 4.31 -12.47
N LEU A 645 -10.07 5.46 -12.15
CA LEU A 645 -10.38 5.87 -10.76
C LEU A 645 -11.85 5.63 -10.37
N LEU A 646 -12.63 4.89 -11.17
CA LEU A 646 -14.07 4.74 -10.97
C LEU A 646 -14.44 4.15 -9.60
N PHE A 647 -13.69 3.15 -9.14
CA PHE A 647 -13.90 2.49 -7.84
C PHE A 647 -13.56 3.36 -6.63
N LYS A 648 -12.96 4.54 -6.83
CA LYS A 648 -12.68 5.53 -5.78
C LYS A 648 -13.73 6.65 -5.73
N LYS A 649 -14.75 6.61 -6.59
CA LYS A 649 -15.86 7.59 -6.61
C LYS A 649 -16.96 7.17 -5.64
N ASN A 650 -17.87 8.11 -5.34
CA ASN A 650 -19.06 7.84 -4.52
C ASN A 650 -20.01 6.82 -5.18
N LEU A 651 -20.92 6.22 -4.40
CA LEU A 651 -21.79 5.14 -4.90
C LEU A 651 -22.69 5.59 -6.02
N ARG A 652 -23.12 6.86 -6.02
CA ARG A 652 -23.95 7.43 -7.09
C ARG A 652 -23.22 7.41 -8.43
N VAL A 653 -21.98 7.89 -8.47
CA VAL A 653 -21.16 7.87 -9.69
C VAL A 653 -20.86 6.44 -10.15
N GLN A 654 -20.61 5.54 -9.19
CA GLN A 654 -20.40 4.12 -9.51
C GLN A 654 -21.69 3.48 -10.06
N MET A 655 -22.85 3.72 -9.46
CA MET A 655 -24.16 3.21 -9.91
C MET A 655 -24.46 3.65 -11.33
N GLU A 656 -24.26 4.94 -11.61
CA GLU A 656 -24.47 5.50 -12.94
C GLU A 656 -23.56 4.89 -13.99
N ALA A 657 -22.27 4.73 -13.70
CA ALA A 657 -21.26 4.29 -14.66
C ALA A 657 -21.19 2.77 -14.84
N LEU A 658 -21.37 1.99 -13.77
CA LEU A 658 -21.21 0.53 -13.77
C LEU A 658 -22.54 -0.22 -13.96
N ILE A 659 -23.69 0.42 -13.68
CA ILE A 659 -24.99 -0.25 -13.76
C ILE A 659 -25.90 0.47 -14.76
N LEU A 660 -26.28 1.73 -14.51
CA LEU A 660 -27.32 2.39 -15.31
C LEU A 660 -26.89 2.67 -16.75
N THR A 661 -25.68 3.21 -16.96
CA THR A 661 -25.16 3.48 -18.31
C THR A 661 -25.04 2.20 -19.13
N PRO A 662 -24.42 1.10 -18.63
CA PRO A 662 -24.43 -0.18 -19.31
C PRO A 662 -25.83 -0.70 -19.65
N LEU A 663 -26.79 -0.65 -18.71
CA LEU A 663 -28.17 -1.10 -18.97
C LEU A 663 -28.87 -0.28 -20.07
N ARG A 664 -28.65 1.04 -20.11
CA ARG A 664 -29.19 1.92 -21.16
C ARG A 664 -28.64 1.62 -22.55
N GLN A 665 -27.38 1.17 -22.65
CA GLN A 665 -26.74 0.82 -23.92
C GLN A 665 -27.25 -0.49 -24.51
N VAL A 666 -27.65 -1.44 -23.66
CA VAL A 666 -28.08 -2.78 -24.08
C VAL A 666 -29.55 -2.82 -24.52
N ALA A 667 -30.31 -1.73 -24.33
CA ALA A 667 -31.73 -1.61 -24.70
C ALA A 667 -32.53 -2.85 -24.28
N ILE A 668 -32.55 -3.12 -22.98
CA ILE A 668 -33.19 -4.31 -22.41
C ILE A 668 -34.69 -4.30 -22.72
N GLU A 669 -35.16 -5.33 -23.43
CA GLU A 669 -36.59 -5.58 -23.60
C GLU A 669 -37.26 -5.60 -22.22
N SER A 670 -38.38 -4.90 -22.06
CA SER A 670 -39.00 -4.55 -20.76
C SER A 670 -39.53 -5.73 -19.92
N LYS A 671 -39.04 -6.96 -20.11
CA LYS A 671 -39.53 -8.20 -19.51
C LYS A 671 -38.44 -9.12 -18.93
N VAL A 672 -37.23 -8.62 -18.61
CA VAL A 672 -36.27 -9.47 -17.86
C VAL A 672 -36.75 -9.60 -16.41
N PRO A 673 -37.13 -10.79 -15.94
CA PRO A 673 -37.47 -10.98 -14.54
C PRO A 673 -36.19 -10.92 -13.69
N GLY A 674 -36.26 -10.24 -12.56
CA GLY A 674 -35.14 -10.18 -11.63
C GLY A 674 -35.44 -9.39 -10.38
N VAL A 675 -34.91 -9.87 -9.26
CA VAL A 675 -34.93 -9.18 -7.97
C VAL A 675 -33.52 -8.91 -7.46
N VAL A 676 -33.35 -7.75 -6.84
CA VAL A 676 -32.19 -7.38 -6.03
C VAL A 676 -32.57 -7.55 -4.54
N LEU A 677 -31.93 -8.48 -3.85
CA LEU A 677 -32.17 -8.73 -2.41
C LEU A 677 -31.02 -8.18 -1.58
N ILE A 678 -31.32 -7.27 -0.65
CA ILE A 678 -30.33 -6.63 0.20
C ILE A 678 -30.72 -6.82 1.65
N ASP A 679 -29.92 -7.55 2.41
CA ASP A 679 -30.17 -7.85 3.82
C ASP A 679 -29.16 -7.14 4.73
N GLY A 680 -29.64 -6.66 5.88
CA GLY A 680 -28.78 -6.13 6.93
C GLY A 680 -28.16 -4.77 6.61
N VAL A 681 -28.83 -3.86 5.88
CA VAL A 681 -28.25 -2.51 5.64
C VAL A 681 -27.98 -1.78 6.97
N ASP A 682 -28.70 -2.11 8.05
CA ASP A 682 -28.41 -1.66 9.42
C ASP A 682 -27.09 -2.21 10.01
N GLU A 683 -26.44 -3.13 9.32
CA GLU A 683 -25.16 -3.73 9.68
C GLU A 683 -23.98 -3.16 8.88
N CYS A 684 -24.22 -2.24 7.94
CA CYS A 684 -23.16 -1.47 7.29
C CYS A 684 -22.40 -0.66 8.34
N GLU A 685 -21.09 -0.74 8.32
CA GLU A 685 -20.17 0.05 9.13
C GLU A 685 -19.83 1.37 8.41
N ALA A 686 -19.48 2.40 9.18
CA ALA A 686 -19.04 3.66 8.62
C ALA A 686 -17.70 3.48 7.91
N GLU A 687 -17.62 3.98 6.68
CA GLU A 687 -16.36 4.18 5.99
C GLU A 687 -15.62 5.33 6.65
N GLN A 688 -14.71 4.98 7.56
CA GLN A 688 -13.76 5.95 8.11
C GLN A 688 -12.80 6.36 7.00
N TYR A 689 -12.97 7.58 6.50
CA TYR A 689 -11.88 8.32 5.88
C TYR A 689 -11.01 8.82 7.03
N PHE A 690 -9.79 8.32 7.14
CA PHE A 690 -8.79 9.00 7.94
C PHE A 690 -8.46 10.30 7.22
N ASP A 691 -9.19 11.36 7.58
CA ASP A 691 -8.75 12.72 7.32
C ASP A 691 -7.53 12.96 8.20
N SER A 692 -6.35 12.81 7.62
CA SER A 692 -5.08 13.09 8.28
C SER A 692 -4.86 14.59 8.58
N HIS A 693 -5.86 15.46 8.34
CA HIS A 693 -5.77 16.90 8.58
C HIS A 693 -6.61 17.46 9.73
N VAL A 694 -7.29 16.62 10.53
CA VAL A 694 -7.85 17.09 11.81
C VAL A 694 -7.02 16.52 12.96
N THR A 695 -5.99 17.26 13.34
CA THR A 695 -5.40 17.12 14.68
C THR A 695 -6.48 17.50 15.71
N PRO A 696 -6.74 16.70 16.76
CA PRO A 696 -7.55 17.14 17.88
C PRO A 696 -6.70 18.10 18.73
N VAL A 697 -6.50 19.32 18.22
CA VAL A 697 -5.87 20.42 18.96
C VAL A 697 -6.95 21.47 19.20
N SER A 698 -7.74 21.24 20.24
CA SER A 698 -8.27 22.23 21.20
C SER A 698 -9.64 21.79 21.75
N PRO A 699 -9.86 21.80 23.08
CA PRO A 699 -11.12 21.40 23.71
C PRO A 699 -12.20 22.50 23.67
N ARG A 700 -12.38 23.20 22.54
CA ARG A 700 -13.44 24.22 22.38
C ARG A 700 -14.05 24.21 20.99
N ALA A 701 -15.24 23.61 20.91
CA ALA A 701 -16.32 23.82 19.94
C ALA A 701 -15.94 23.86 18.44
N GLY A 702 -16.05 22.69 17.81
CA GLY A 702 -16.13 22.52 16.36
C GLY A 702 -16.17 21.03 16.06
N GLU A 703 -17.37 20.47 15.87
CA GLU A 703 -17.58 19.04 15.61
C GLU A 703 -16.70 18.55 14.44
N SER A 704 -15.72 17.70 14.74
CA SER A 704 -15.15 16.82 13.74
C SER A 704 -16.30 16.04 13.15
N ILE A 705 -16.61 16.27 11.87
CA ILE A 705 -17.69 15.56 11.19
C ILE A 705 -17.18 14.14 10.92
N GLU A 706 -17.15 13.30 11.94
CA GLU A 706 -17.05 11.85 11.79
C GLU A 706 -18.14 11.44 10.80
N ARG A 707 -17.75 10.81 9.69
CA ARG A 707 -18.73 10.25 8.77
C ARG A 707 -19.46 9.15 9.54
N THR A 708 -20.69 9.43 9.94
CA THR A 708 -21.48 8.48 10.73
C THR A 708 -21.94 7.33 9.85
N LYS A 709 -22.14 6.17 10.48
CA LYS A 709 -22.79 4.99 9.89
C LYS A 709 -24.03 5.36 9.08
N ASP A 710 -24.84 6.27 9.62
CA ASP A 710 -26.07 6.77 9.01
C ASP A 710 -25.86 7.42 7.63
N ARG A 711 -24.73 8.11 7.39
CA ARG A 711 -24.45 8.76 6.10
C ARG A 711 -24.18 7.74 5.00
N ASP A 712 -23.47 6.68 5.32
CA ASP A 712 -23.16 5.63 4.35
C ASP A 712 -24.37 4.76 4.05
N GLN A 713 -25.18 4.49 5.08
CA GLN A 713 -26.49 3.86 4.90
C GLN A 713 -27.40 4.71 4.01
N LEU A 714 -27.44 6.02 4.21
CA LEU A 714 -28.21 6.93 3.37
C LEU A 714 -27.71 6.94 1.93
N GLU A 715 -26.39 6.97 1.70
CA GLU A 715 -25.81 6.93 0.35
C GLU A 715 -26.17 5.63 -0.39
N ILE A 716 -26.19 4.48 0.30
CA ILE A 716 -26.66 3.20 -0.26
C ILE A 716 -28.13 3.30 -0.66
N LEU A 717 -28.98 3.79 0.24
CA LEU A 717 -30.42 3.91 0.01
C LEU A 717 -30.73 4.88 -1.15
N GLU A 718 -30.01 6.00 -1.25
CA GLU A 718 -30.13 6.97 -2.34
C GLU A 718 -29.72 6.36 -3.68
N ALA A 719 -28.59 5.66 -3.74
CA ALA A 719 -28.13 5.00 -4.97
C ALA A 719 -29.14 3.95 -5.48
N LEU A 720 -29.73 3.16 -4.58
CA LEU A 720 -30.77 2.19 -4.92
C LEU A 720 -32.07 2.86 -5.40
N ARG A 721 -32.46 3.97 -4.77
CA ARG A 721 -33.63 4.74 -5.17
C ARG A 721 -33.43 5.36 -6.56
N GLU A 722 -32.26 5.94 -6.82
CA GLU A 722 -31.91 6.47 -8.14
C GLU A 722 -31.97 5.38 -9.22
N ALA A 723 -31.44 4.19 -8.92
CA ALA A 723 -31.54 3.05 -9.83
C ALA A 723 -33.01 2.64 -10.07
N ALA A 724 -33.82 2.51 -9.02
CA ALA A 724 -35.24 2.14 -9.15
C ALA A 724 -36.05 3.14 -9.98
N LEU A 725 -35.72 4.43 -9.92
CA LEU A 725 -36.37 5.49 -10.69
C LEU A 725 -35.96 5.49 -12.17
N ASP A 726 -34.81 4.90 -12.51
CA ASP A 726 -34.35 4.83 -13.89
C ASP A 726 -35.22 3.85 -14.72
N PRO A 727 -35.72 4.28 -15.89
CA PRO A 727 -36.48 3.41 -16.78
C PRO A 727 -35.69 2.19 -17.29
N ALA A 728 -34.37 2.30 -17.40
CA ALA A 728 -33.49 1.22 -17.86
C ALA A 728 -33.18 0.18 -16.78
N PHE A 729 -33.58 0.42 -15.52
CA PHE A 729 -33.42 -0.55 -14.44
C PHE A 729 -34.72 -1.37 -14.26
N PRO A 730 -34.76 -2.64 -14.72
CA PRO A 730 -36.00 -3.42 -14.77
C PRO A 730 -36.35 -4.13 -13.45
N PHE A 731 -35.45 -4.15 -12.48
CA PHE A 731 -35.55 -5.05 -11.32
C PHE A 731 -36.33 -4.44 -10.14
N ARG A 732 -36.95 -5.32 -9.36
CA ARG A 732 -37.49 -4.99 -8.02
C ARG A 732 -36.39 -5.12 -6.97
N ILE A 733 -36.46 -4.32 -5.92
CA ILE A 733 -35.48 -4.28 -4.84
C ILE A 733 -36.17 -4.60 -3.50
N VAL A 734 -35.71 -5.63 -2.78
CA VAL A 734 -36.15 -5.91 -1.41
C VAL A 734 -35.01 -5.54 -0.47
N ILE A 735 -35.29 -4.66 0.49
CA ILE A 735 -34.33 -4.22 1.50
C ILE A 735 -34.81 -4.69 2.86
N ALA A 736 -33.98 -5.44 3.60
CA ALA A 736 -34.26 -5.79 4.98
C ALA A 736 -33.34 -5.02 5.94
N SER A 737 -33.94 -4.36 6.93
CA SER A 737 -33.17 -3.69 7.99
C SER A 737 -33.95 -3.53 9.29
N ARG A 738 -33.27 -3.13 10.36
CA ARG A 738 -33.94 -2.68 11.60
C ARG A 738 -34.64 -1.32 11.38
N PRO A 739 -35.68 -0.99 12.17
CA PRO A 739 -36.33 0.32 12.12
C PRO A 739 -35.49 1.39 12.83
N GLU A 740 -34.18 1.47 12.52
CA GLU A 740 -33.32 2.58 12.99
C GLU A 740 -33.86 3.91 12.42
N ARG A 741 -33.48 5.03 13.05
CA ARG A 741 -34.01 6.36 12.72
C ARG A 741 -33.88 6.68 11.23
N ILE A 742 -32.69 6.47 10.66
CA ILE A 742 -32.39 6.77 9.26
C ILE A 742 -33.30 6.05 8.26
N PHE A 743 -33.59 4.76 8.49
CA PHE A 743 -34.48 3.99 7.61
C PHE A 743 -35.92 4.48 7.72
N ARG A 744 -36.41 4.73 8.94
CA ARG A 744 -37.76 5.27 9.14
C ARG A 744 -37.94 6.62 8.47
N GLU A 745 -36.96 7.52 8.62
CA GLU A 745 -36.98 8.84 7.97
C GLU A 745 -36.93 8.72 6.45
N PHE A 746 -36.13 7.78 5.91
CA PHE A 746 -36.00 7.59 4.46
C PHE A 746 -37.24 6.99 3.79
N PHE A 747 -37.78 5.89 4.35
CA PHE A 747 -38.90 5.16 3.76
C PHE A 747 -40.27 5.81 4.02
N ASN A 748 -40.43 6.56 5.13
CA ASN A 748 -41.67 7.26 5.43
C ASN A 748 -41.71 8.69 4.83
N ASN A 749 -40.67 9.09 4.09
CA ASN A 749 -40.64 10.41 3.47
C ASN A 749 -41.70 10.52 2.37
N GLU A 750 -42.61 11.50 2.52
CA GLU A 750 -43.68 11.79 1.57
C GLU A 750 -43.15 12.03 0.15
N SER A 751 -41.98 12.66 0.00
CA SER A 751 -41.38 12.95 -1.30
C SER A 751 -40.92 11.69 -2.05
N HIS A 752 -40.81 10.55 -1.37
CA HIS A 752 -40.29 9.30 -1.92
C HIS A 752 -41.37 8.22 -2.11
N LYS A 753 -42.63 8.48 -1.73
CA LYS A 753 -43.70 7.47 -1.69
C LYS A 753 -43.93 6.72 -3.01
N SER A 754 -43.74 7.37 -4.15
CA SER A 754 -43.89 6.75 -5.48
C SER A 754 -42.86 5.66 -5.77
N SER A 755 -41.74 5.64 -5.04
CA SER A 755 -40.65 4.66 -5.22
C SER A 755 -40.85 3.38 -4.40
N PHE A 756 -41.70 3.42 -3.37
CA PHE A 756 -41.81 2.36 -2.37
C PHE A 756 -43.13 1.62 -2.43
N ALA A 757 -43.06 0.30 -2.35
CA ALA A 757 -44.19 -0.55 -2.02
C ALA A 757 -44.51 -0.45 -0.52
N PRO A 758 -45.72 -0.87 -0.08
CA PRO A 758 -46.05 -0.90 1.34
C PRO A 758 -45.01 -1.66 2.17
N THR A 759 -44.55 -1.02 3.25
CA THR A 759 -43.59 -1.60 4.20
C THR A 759 -44.12 -2.90 4.79
N LEU A 760 -43.28 -3.94 4.84
CA LEU A 760 -43.57 -5.19 5.52
C LEU A 760 -42.94 -5.16 6.91
N THR A 761 -43.75 -4.91 7.93
CA THR A 761 -43.32 -4.94 9.32
C THR A 761 -43.50 -6.36 9.90
N LEU A 762 -42.44 -6.92 10.46
CA LEU A 762 -42.47 -8.21 11.17
C LEU A 762 -42.99 -8.01 12.60
N ASP A 763 -44.29 -7.81 12.72
CA ASP A 763 -45.03 -7.62 13.97
C ASP A 763 -46.01 -8.78 14.25
N GLU A 764 -46.93 -8.57 15.19
CA GLU A 764 -47.96 -9.53 15.61
C GLU A 764 -48.88 -9.97 14.47
N LYS A 765 -49.00 -9.21 13.36
CA LYS A 765 -49.80 -9.58 12.18
C LYS A 765 -49.45 -10.97 11.66
N TYR A 766 -48.17 -11.35 11.74
CA TYR A 766 -47.68 -12.64 11.26
C TYR A 766 -47.59 -13.71 12.35
N ASN A 767 -48.18 -13.46 13.52
CA ASN A 767 -48.23 -14.38 14.67
C ASN A 767 -46.88 -15.10 14.93
N PRO A 768 -45.83 -14.37 15.31
CA PRO A 768 -44.50 -14.96 15.53
C PRO A 768 -44.53 -16.07 16.60
N ASN A 769 -45.47 -16.02 17.55
CA ASN A 769 -45.60 -17.03 18.59
C ASN A 769 -46.02 -18.40 18.04
N ALA A 770 -46.92 -18.45 17.06
CA ALA A 770 -47.29 -19.71 16.42
C ALA A 770 -46.09 -20.36 15.72
N ASP A 771 -45.30 -19.57 15.00
CA ASP A 771 -44.08 -20.06 14.33
C ASP A 771 -42.98 -20.46 15.34
N ILE A 772 -42.82 -19.73 16.45
CA ILE A 772 -41.87 -20.08 17.52
C ILE A 772 -42.26 -21.39 18.19
N ILE A 773 -43.55 -21.62 18.48
CA ILE A 773 -44.03 -22.90 19.00
C ILE A 773 -43.67 -24.03 18.03
N LEU A 774 -43.96 -23.85 16.74
CA LEU A 774 -43.70 -24.87 15.73
C LEU A 774 -42.19 -25.18 15.64
N PHE A 775 -41.35 -24.15 15.66
CA PHE A 775 -39.90 -24.29 15.74
C PHE A 775 -39.45 -25.07 16.99
N LEU A 776 -39.94 -24.69 18.18
CA LEU A 776 -39.61 -25.35 19.44
C LEU A 776 -40.05 -26.82 19.43
N GLN A 777 -41.27 -27.11 18.98
CA GLN A 777 -41.78 -28.48 18.88
C GLN A 777 -40.93 -29.36 17.96
N ALA A 778 -40.58 -28.85 16.78
CA ALA A 778 -39.72 -29.56 15.85
C ALA A 778 -38.34 -29.84 16.47
N LYS A 779 -37.70 -28.83 17.07
CA LYS A 779 -36.36 -28.94 17.66
C LYS A 779 -36.31 -29.79 18.91
N PHE A 780 -37.30 -29.68 19.80
CA PHE A 780 -37.41 -30.61 20.93
C PHE A 780 -37.72 -32.04 20.46
N GLY A 781 -38.46 -32.22 19.37
CA GLY A 781 -38.67 -33.53 18.75
C GLY A 781 -37.38 -34.15 18.18
N GLU A 782 -36.47 -33.34 17.65
CA GLU A 782 -35.10 -33.76 17.28
C GLU A 782 -34.29 -34.18 18.51
N ILE A 783 -34.28 -33.35 19.57
CA ILE A 783 -33.57 -33.65 20.84
C ILE A 783 -34.11 -34.94 21.46
N ARG A 784 -35.44 -35.11 21.52
CA ARG A 784 -36.08 -36.31 22.05
C ARG A 784 -35.61 -37.57 21.33
N ARG A 785 -35.55 -37.54 20.00
CA ARG A 785 -35.05 -38.66 19.19
C ARG A 785 -33.56 -38.92 19.43
N ARG A 786 -32.75 -37.86 19.52
CA ARG A 786 -31.30 -37.96 19.74
C ARG A 786 -30.93 -38.56 21.09
N TYR A 787 -31.68 -38.22 22.15
CA TYR A 787 -31.41 -38.65 23.53
C TYR A 787 -32.37 -39.74 24.04
N ASN A 788 -33.21 -40.31 23.17
CA ASN A 788 -34.22 -41.33 23.51
C ASN A 788 -35.11 -40.95 24.71
N LEU A 789 -35.61 -39.71 24.73
CA LEU A 789 -36.44 -39.19 25.81
C LEU A 789 -37.93 -39.52 25.60
N GLY A 790 -38.72 -39.47 26.68
CA GLY A 790 -40.15 -39.77 26.64
C GLY A 790 -40.93 -38.85 25.69
N LEU A 791 -42.02 -39.36 25.10
CA LEU A 791 -42.87 -38.61 24.16
C LEU A 791 -43.45 -37.32 24.77
N SER A 792 -43.60 -37.27 26.10
CA SER A 792 -44.10 -36.13 26.86
C SER A 792 -43.02 -35.10 27.23
N TRP A 793 -41.76 -35.28 26.80
CA TRP A 793 -40.68 -34.33 27.07
C TRP A 793 -40.39 -33.45 25.85
N PRO A 794 -40.32 -32.10 26.02
CA PRO A 794 -40.78 -31.34 27.18
C PRO A 794 -42.32 -31.33 27.26
N SER A 795 -42.86 -31.05 28.45
CA SER A 795 -44.31 -31.00 28.61
C SER A 795 -44.90 -29.78 27.86
N PRO A 796 -46.17 -29.83 27.42
CA PRO A 796 -46.81 -28.70 26.76
C PRO A 796 -46.76 -27.41 27.59
N GLU A 797 -46.84 -27.51 28.91
CA GLU A 797 -46.76 -26.38 29.84
C GLU A 797 -45.38 -25.71 29.76
N ILE A 798 -44.31 -26.50 29.67
CA ILE A 798 -42.95 -25.95 29.51
C ILE A 798 -42.81 -25.21 28.17
N LEU A 799 -43.40 -25.73 27.10
CA LEU A 799 -43.40 -25.03 25.80
C LEU A 799 -44.12 -23.68 25.89
N THR A 800 -45.22 -23.59 26.64
CA THR A 800 -45.91 -22.32 26.85
C THR A 800 -45.07 -21.32 27.66
N VAL A 801 -44.30 -21.79 28.65
CA VAL A 801 -43.38 -20.93 29.42
C VAL A 801 -42.25 -20.41 28.53
N LEU A 802 -41.61 -21.27 27.74
CA LEU A 802 -40.54 -20.86 26.82
C LEU A 802 -41.04 -19.90 25.75
N LEU A 803 -42.29 -20.06 25.30
CA LEU A 803 -42.93 -19.15 24.36
C LEU A 803 -43.15 -17.76 24.95
N ASP A 804 -43.67 -17.70 26.18
CA ASP A 804 -43.87 -16.44 26.91
C ASP A 804 -42.53 -15.72 27.11
N GLN A 805 -41.51 -16.46 27.55
CA GLN A 805 -40.14 -15.96 27.73
C GLN A 805 -39.48 -15.51 26.41
N ALA A 806 -39.84 -16.13 25.27
CA ALA A 806 -39.34 -15.72 23.97
C ALA A 806 -39.88 -14.35 23.54
N SER A 807 -41.07 -13.94 24.02
CA SER A 807 -41.66 -12.62 23.75
C SER A 807 -41.62 -12.23 22.26
N GLY A 808 -41.96 -13.18 21.37
CA GLY A 808 -41.98 -13.00 19.91
C GLY A 808 -40.60 -13.00 19.22
N GLN A 809 -39.51 -13.31 19.94
CA GLN A 809 -38.15 -13.27 19.41
C GLN A 809 -37.59 -14.68 19.18
N PHE A 810 -37.38 -15.04 17.92
CA PHE A 810 -36.79 -16.32 17.54
C PHE A 810 -35.39 -16.55 18.10
N ILE A 811 -34.62 -15.49 18.32
CA ILE A 811 -33.27 -15.61 18.87
C ILE A 811 -33.26 -16.24 20.27
N TYR A 812 -34.28 -15.99 21.09
CA TYR A 812 -34.39 -16.64 22.40
C TYR A 812 -34.58 -18.15 22.24
N ALA A 813 -35.59 -18.56 21.47
CA ALA A 813 -35.87 -19.97 21.19
C ALA A 813 -34.65 -20.68 20.57
N ALA A 814 -34.00 -20.06 19.59
CA ALA A 814 -32.80 -20.60 18.96
C ALA A 814 -31.64 -20.75 19.95
N THR A 815 -31.45 -19.77 20.85
CA THR A 815 -30.40 -19.83 21.87
C THR A 815 -30.67 -20.92 22.91
N VAL A 816 -31.93 -21.10 23.33
CA VAL A 816 -32.35 -22.19 24.25
C VAL A 816 -32.07 -23.55 23.63
N ILE A 817 -32.52 -23.77 22.38
CA ILE A 817 -32.27 -25.03 21.68
C ILE A 817 -30.77 -25.27 21.52
N ARG A 818 -29.99 -24.24 21.14
CA ARG A 818 -28.54 -24.35 21.02
C ARG A 818 -27.90 -24.69 22.37
N TYR A 819 -28.27 -24.00 23.45
CA TYR A 819 -27.79 -24.30 24.79
C TYR A 819 -28.03 -25.76 25.20
N ILE A 820 -29.24 -26.29 24.98
CA ILE A 820 -29.54 -27.69 25.33
C ILE A 820 -28.78 -28.69 24.44
N THR A 821 -28.47 -28.32 23.19
CA THR A 821 -27.84 -29.24 22.22
C THR A 821 -26.32 -29.19 22.19
N THR A 822 -25.70 -28.05 22.55
CA THR A 822 -24.25 -27.84 22.49
C THR A 822 -23.57 -27.80 23.85
N SER A 823 -24.33 -27.76 24.95
CA SER A 823 -23.75 -27.83 26.30
C SER A 823 -23.00 -29.15 26.52
N ARG A 824 -21.81 -29.04 27.10
CA ARG A 824 -20.91 -30.18 27.38
C ARG A 824 -21.26 -30.90 28.68
N HIS A 825 -21.94 -30.21 29.58
CA HIS A 825 -22.24 -30.65 30.93
C HIS A 825 -23.75 -30.65 31.17
N GLY A 826 -24.29 -31.76 31.68
CA GLY A 826 -25.71 -31.88 32.00
C GLY A 826 -26.52 -32.61 30.91
N ASN A 827 -27.55 -33.33 31.35
CA ASN A 827 -28.50 -33.96 30.43
C ASN A 827 -29.60 -32.95 30.02
N PRO A 828 -30.36 -33.22 28.94
CA PRO A 828 -31.39 -32.29 28.45
C PRO A 828 -32.42 -31.87 29.51
N HIS A 829 -32.76 -32.73 30.48
CA HIS A 829 -33.66 -32.37 31.58
C HIS A 829 -33.03 -31.30 32.48
N THR A 830 -31.80 -31.53 32.95
CA THR A 830 -31.11 -30.59 33.84
C THR A 830 -30.86 -29.24 33.19
N LEU A 831 -30.52 -29.22 31.91
CA LEU A 831 -30.29 -27.99 31.15
C LEU A 831 -31.60 -27.21 30.95
N LEU A 832 -32.69 -27.91 30.62
CA LEU A 832 -34.02 -27.29 30.50
C LEU A 832 -34.48 -26.69 31.84
N ASP A 833 -34.30 -27.42 32.94
CA ASP A 833 -34.61 -26.91 34.29
C ASP A 833 -33.79 -25.67 34.65
N GLN A 834 -32.54 -25.57 34.18
CA GLN A 834 -31.70 -24.39 34.36
C GLN A 834 -32.27 -23.20 33.58
N VAL A 835 -32.63 -23.38 32.29
CA VAL A 835 -33.27 -22.33 31.48
C VAL A 835 -34.52 -21.78 32.18
N LEU A 836 -35.38 -22.66 32.71
CA LEU A 836 -36.62 -22.27 33.36
C LEU A 836 -36.42 -21.49 34.68
N LYS A 837 -35.27 -21.67 35.35
CA LYS A 837 -34.93 -20.97 36.60
C LYS A 837 -34.31 -19.59 36.37
N VAL A 838 -33.94 -19.24 35.14
CA VAL A 838 -33.32 -17.95 34.84
C VAL A 838 -34.31 -16.81 35.04
N LYS A 839 -33.92 -15.84 35.87
CA LYS A 839 -34.71 -14.62 36.10
C LYS A 839 -34.44 -13.59 35.00
N PRO A 840 -35.45 -12.83 34.57
CA PRO A 840 -35.25 -11.73 33.63
C PRO A 840 -34.31 -10.67 34.23
N SER A 841 -33.57 -9.97 33.36
CA SER A 841 -32.73 -8.86 33.77
C SER A 841 -33.58 -7.69 34.33
N LEU A 842 -32.98 -6.89 35.22
CA LEU A 842 -33.68 -5.76 35.86
C LEU A 842 -33.88 -4.62 34.85
N GLY A 843 -35.12 -4.43 34.37
CA GLY A 843 -35.51 -3.30 33.50
C GLY A 843 -36.75 -3.60 32.63
N ILE A 844 -37.41 -2.56 32.12
CA ILE A 844 -38.51 -2.68 31.14
C ILE A 844 -37.88 -2.82 29.75
N ASN A 845 -37.43 -4.02 29.40
CA ASN A 845 -36.86 -4.33 28.09
C ASN A 845 -37.51 -5.62 27.55
N PRO A 846 -38.06 -5.65 26.32
CA PRO A 846 -38.54 -6.89 25.70
C PRO A 846 -37.45 -7.96 25.52
N PHE A 847 -36.16 -7.62 25.62
CA PHE A 847 -35.04 -8.57 25.63
C PHE A 847 -34.63 -9.05 27.04
N SER A 848 -35.39 -8.72 28.10
CA SER A 848 -34.96 -8.98 29.49
C SER A 848 -34.72 -10.46 29.81
N HIS A 849 -35.55 -11.36 29.28
CA HIS A 849 -35.36 -12.80 29.40
C HIS A 849 -34.13 -13.28 28.62
N LEU A 850 -33.89 -12.73 27.44
CA LEU A 850 -32.71 -13.04 26.63
C LEU A 850 -31.42 -12.55 27.31
N ASP A 851 -31.40 -11.33 27.84
CA ASP A 851 -30.28 -10.74 28.56
C ASP A 851 -29.96 -11.52 29.85
N GLY A 852 -31.01 -11.90 30.60
CA GLY A 852 -30.89 -12.77 31.76
C GLY A 852 -30.27 -14.11 31.40
N PHE A 853 -30.67 -14.68 30.26
CA PHE A 853 -30.15 -15.96 29.78
C PHE A 853 -28.70 -15.87 29.28
N TYR A 854 -28.33 -14.82 28.53
CA TYR A 854 -26.94 -14.55 28.17
C TYR A 854 -26.04 -14.41 29.40
N THR A 855 -26.54 -13.72 30.43
CA THR A 855 -25.82 -13.56 31.70
C THR A 855 -25.63 -14.91 32.40
N HIS A 856 -26.66 -15.75 32.41
CA HIS A 856 -26.59 -17.08 32.99
C HIS A 856 -25.52 -17.96 32.31
N ILE A 857 -25.49 -17.96 30.97
CA ILE A 857 -24.50 -18.73 30.21
C ILE A 857 -23.08 -18.16 30.39
N LEU A 858 -22.90 -16.83 30.43
CA LEU A 858 -21.58 -16.25 30.74
C LEU A 858 -21.09 -16.62 32.15
N GLN A 859 -22.00 -16.79 33.10
CA GLN A 859 -21.69 -17.19 34.47
C GLN A 859 -21.38 -18.69 34.60
N SER A 860 -21.75 -19.53 33.63
CA SER A 860 -21.39 -20.94 33.65
C SER A 860 -19.94 -21.20 33.26
N ALA A 861 -19.24 -20.23 32.66
CA ALA A 861 -17.82 -20.35 32.37
C ALA A 861 -17.00 -20.55 33.66
N PRO A 862 -15.96 -21.40 33.66
CA PRO A 862 -15.12 -21.64 34.85
C PRO A 862 -14.45 -20.37 35.39
N ASN A 863 -14.15 -19.42 34.50
CA ASN A 863 -13.71 -18.08 34.87
C ASN A 863 -14.48 -17.01 34.08
N PRO A 864 -15.65 -16.55 34.58
CA PRO A 864 -16.50 -15.60 33.88
C PRO A 864 -15.82 -14.26 33.58
N ILE A 865 -14.90 -13.83 34.46
CA ILE A 865 -14.16 -12.57 34.29
C ILE A 865 -13.19 -12.70 33.13
N LEU A 866 -12.45 -13.81 33.05
CA LEU A 866 -11.50 -14.07 31.98
C LEU A 866 -12.23 -14.26 30.64
N ALA A 867 -13.35 -14.99 30.64
CA ALA A 867 -14.19 -15.16 29.45
C ALA A 867 -14.68 -13.83 28.89
N VAL A 868 -15.19 -12.92 29.74
CA VAL A 868 -15.60 -11.58 29.31
C VAL A 868 -14.43 -10.75 28.78
N LYS A 869 -13.23 -10.85 29.39
CA LYS A 869 -12.01 -10.19 28.88
C LYS A 869 -11.64 -10.69 27.49
N TRP A 870 -11.67 -12.00 27.27
CA TRP A 870 -11.39 -12.60 25.96
C TRP A 870 -12.41 -12.15 24.91
N LEU A 871 -13.70 -12.12 25.27
CA LEU A 871 -14.76 -11.60 24.40
C LEU A 871 -14.59 -10.10 24.08
N TRP A 872 -14.05 -9.28 25.00
CA TRP A 872 -13.70 -7.87 24.72
C TRP A 872 -12.56 -7.75 23.71
N ILE A 873 -11.52 -8.56 23.87
CA ILE A 873 -10.36 -8.57 22.98
C ILE A 873 -10.78 -9.03 21.57
N LEU A 874 -11.60 -10.08 21.49
CA LEU A 874 -12.20 -10.56 20.24
C LEU A 874 -13.03 -9.51 19.51
N LYS A 875 -13.64 -8.57 20.25
CA LYS A 875 -14.44 -7.48 19.69
C LYS A 875 -13.60 -6.26 19.29
N GLY A 876 -12.37 -6.12 19.80
CA GLY A 876 -11.51 -4.97 19.54
C GLY A 876 -11.78 -3.73 20.43
N ASP A 877 -12.61 -3.83 21.46
CA ASP A 877 -12.95 -2.73 22.37
C ASP A 877 -12.09 -2.82 23.66
N LEU A 878 -10.82 -2.42 23.62
CA LEU A 878 -10.04 -2.18 24.85
C LEU A 878 -10.26 -0.75 25.38
N PRO A 879 -10.19 -0.53 26.72
CA PRO A 879 -10.11 0.82 27.28
C PRO A 879 -8.89 1.59 26.75
N PRO A 880 -8.92 2.94 26.78
CA PRO A 880 -7.88 3.77 26.16
C PRO A 880 -6.52 3.48 26.80
N GLY A 881 -5.58 2.95 26.00
CA GLY A 881 -4.20 2.63 26.41
C GLY A 881 -3.72 1.21 26.12
N GLY A 882 -4.57 0.29 25.67
CA GLY A 882 -4.16 -1.05 25.22
C GLY A 882 -3.77 -1.10 23.74
N LEU A 883 -2.73 -1.86 23.37
CA LEU A 883 -2.37 -2.11 21.97
C LEU A 883 -3.57 -2.66 21.19
N ASN A 884 -4.11 -1.88 20.25
CA ASN A 884 -5.18 -2.27 19.32
C ASN A 884 -4.65 -3.19 18.21
N PHE A 885 -4.15 -4.37 18.58
CA PHE A 885 -3.54 -5.33 17.65
C PHE A 885 -4.57 -5.95 16.67
N PHE A 886 -5.77 -6.29 17.14
CA PHE A 886 -6.77 -7.02 16.34
C PHE A 886 -7.62 -6.12 15.43
N MET A 887 -7.83 -4.84 15.76
CA MET A 887 -8.59 -3.91 14.91
C MET A 887 -7.87 -3.59 13.57
N SER A 888 -6.55 -3.77 13.51
CA SER A 888 -5.73 -3.48 12.32
C SER A 888 -5.83 -4.57 11.22
N MET A 889 -6.38 -5.76 11.54
CA MET A 889 -6.38 -6.92 10.63
C MET A 889 -7.57 -6.98 9.66
N GLY A 890 -8.51 -6.04 9.68
CA GLY A 890 -9.67 -5.98 8.77
C GLY A 890 -10.71 -7.10 8.95
N SER A 891 -10.32 -8.31 9.33
CA SER A 891 -11.18 -9.47 9.58
C SER A 891 -11.01 -10.01 11.00
N ASN A 892 -12.00 -10.77 11.49
CA ASN A 892 -11.89 -11.45 12.79
C ASN A 892 -10.80 -12.52 12.73
N PRO A 893 -9.83 -12.54 13.65
CA PRO A 893 -8.72 -13.51 13.64
C PRO A 893 -9.25 -14.95 13.86
N ALA A 894 -8.65 -15.92 13.18
CA ALA A 894 -8.92 -17.34 13.43
C ALA A 894 -8.77 -17.69 14.91
N ALA A 895 -9.59 -18.61 15.42
CA ALA A 895 -9.62 -18.96 16.84
C ALA A 895 -8.27 -19.47 17.33
N PHE A 896 -7.53 -20.19 16.49
CA PHE A 896 -6.16 -20.60 16.76
C PHE A 896 -5.22 -19.41 17.10
N LEU A 897 -5.34 -18.27 16.41
CA LEU A 897 -4.54 -17.07 16.72
C LEU A 897 -4.89 -16.46 18.08
N VAL A 898 -6.18 -16.39 18.36
CA VAL A 898 -6.72 -15.87 19.63
C VAL A 898 -6.22 -16.74 20.77
N ASN A 899 -6.24 -18.06 20.56
CA ASN A 899 -5.73 -19.04 21.50
C ASN A 899 -4.23 -18.85 21.72
N LEU A 900 -3.44 -18.74 20.65
CA LEU A 900 -1.99 -18.54 20.73
C LEU A 900 -1.57 -17.23 21.42
N LEU A 901 -2.44 -16.22 21.42
CA LEU A 901 -2.18 -14.91 22.02
C LEU A 901 -2.68 -14.80 23.46
N LEU A 902 -3.79 -15.46 23.79
CA LEU A 902 -4.48 -15.30 25.07
C LEU A 902 -4.32 -16.50 26.01
N GLN A 903 -4.04 -17.71 25.49
CA GLN A 903 -3.74 -18.88 26.32
C GLN A 903 -2.40 -18.67 27.03
N THR A 904 -2.40 -18.95 28.33
CA THR A 904 -1.16 -19.06 29.11
C THR A 904 -0.65 -20.49 29.07
N ASP A 905 -1.57 -21.45 29.17
CA ASP A 905 -1.32 -22.89 29.05
C ASP A 905 -2.21 -23.50 27.94
N ASP A 906 -1.73 -24.57 27.30
CA ASP A 906 -2.47 -25.28 26.25
C ASP A 906 -3.84 -25.74 26.77
N GLY A 907 -4.90 -25.34 26.09
CA GLY A 907 -6.29 -25.69 26.44
C GLY A 907 -7.04 -24.62 27.25
N ASP A 908 -6.41 -23.49 27.58
CA ASP A 908 -7.06 -22.38 28.28
C ASP A 908 -8.31 -21.85 27.55
N ALA A 909 -8.31 -21.80 26.22
CA ALA A 909 -9.49 -21.34 25.49
C ALA A 909 -10.65 -22.33 25.58
N GLU A 910 -10.34 -23.62 25.57
CA GLU A 910 -11.32 -24.67 25.78
C GLU A 910 -11.88 -24.61 27.20
N TYR A 911 -11.03 -24.34 28.19
CA TYR A 911 -11.43 -24.13 29.57
C TYR A 911 -12.28 -22.87 29.75
N VAL A 912 -11.93 -21.75 29.12
CA VAL A 912 -12.58 -20.45 29.32
C VAL A 912 -13.84 -20.26 28.47
N LEU A 913 -13.81 -20.70 27.21
CA LEU A 913 -14.86 -20.50 26.22
C LEU A 913 -15.68 -21.77 25.94
N GLY A 914 -15.24 -22.94 26.39
CA GLY A 914 -15.87 -24.23 26.13
C GLY A 914 -17.30 -24.38 26.67
N ASP A 915 -17.71 -23.59 27.66
CA ASP A 915 -19.09 -23.56 28.14
C ASP A 915 -19.95 -22.48 27.43
N LEU A 916 -19.37 -21.73 26.49
CA LEU A 916 -20.03 -20.63 25.78
C LEU A 916 -20.45 -20.98 24.34
N HIS A 917 -20.41 -22.28 23.97
CA HIS A 917 -20.78 -22.80 22.64
C HIS A 917 -22.22 -22.47 22.20
N SER A 918 -23.07 -22.00 23.11
CA SER A 918 -24.42 -21.54 22.77
C SER A 918 -24.52 -20.07 22.39
N LEU A 919 -23.47 -19.29 22.64
CA LEU A 919 -23.38 -17.84 22.40
C LEU A 919 -22.39 -17.52 21.30
N ILE A 920 -21.25 -18.22 21.31
CA ILE A 920 -20.18 -18.10 20.34
C ILE A 920 -19.93 -19.44 19.68
N ASP A 921 -19.65 -19.39 18.39
CA ASP A 921 -19.06 -20.49 17.66
C ASP A 921 -17.61 -20.63 18.11
N VAL A 922 -17.31 -21.77 18.71
CA VAL A 922 -15.99 -22.13 19.21
C VAL A 922 -15.52 -23.27 18.31
N PRO A 923 -14.63 -22.98 17.35
CA PRO A 923 -14.20 -23.99 16.41
C PRO A 923 -13.38 -25.07 17.13
N PRO A 924 -13.36 -26.30 16.58
CA PRO A 924 -12.51 -27.38 17.07
C PRO A 924 -11.05 -26.97 17.18
N SER A 925 -10.29 -27.59 18.09
CA SER A 925 -8.87 -27.28 18.31
C SER A 925 -7.96 -27.58 17.10
N ASP A 926 -8.42 -28.43 16.19
CA ASP A 926 -7.78 -28.80 14.92
C ASP A 926 -8.22 -27.93 13.73
N ASP A 927 -9.15 -27.00 13.93
CA ASP A 927 -9.57 -26.00 12.94
C ASP A 927 -8.76 -24.71 13.11
N PHE A 928 -7.88 -24.45 12.13
CA PHE A 928 -6.92 -23.35 12.16
C PHE A 928 -7.40 -22.08 11.46
N ASP A 929 -8.53 -22.15 10.76
CA ASP A 929 -8.99 -21.10 9.84
C ASP A 929 -10.25 -20.40 10.37
N THR A 930 -11.09 -21.12 11.11
CA THR A 930 -12.36 -20.57 11.62
C THR A 930 -12.12 -19.62 12.80
N PRO A 931 -12.65 -18.38 12.79
CA PRO A 931 -12.56 -17.45 13.91
C PRO A 931 -13.65 -17.70 14.96
N TYR A 932 -13.43 -17.23 16.20
CA TYR A 932 -14.51 -17.13 17.19
C TYR A 932 -15.59 -16.17 16.70
N ARG A 933 -16.83 -16.63 16.57
CA ARG A 933 -17.94 -15.81 16.04
C ARG A 933 -19.15 -15.82 16.98
N PRO A 934 -19.66 -14.67 17.44
CA PRO A 934 -20.95 -14.65 18.11
C PRO A 934 -22.04 -15.04 17.11
N TYR A 935 -22.93 -15.96 17.50
CA TYR A 935 -24.02 -16.40 16.61
C TYR A 935 -25.02 -15.29 16.30
N HIS A 936 -25.08 -14.24 17.12
CA HIS A 936 -26.01 -13.15 16.91
C HIS A 936 -25.54 -11.83 17.56
N LYS A 937 -25.76 -10.72 16.85
CA LYS A 937 -25.39 -9.36 17.27
C LYS A 937 -26.07 -8.91 18.57
N SER A 938 -27.23 -9.46 18.93
CA SER A 938 -27.91 -9.12 20.19
C SER A 938 -27.12 -9.52 21.43
N PHE A 939 -26.32 -10.59 21.37
CA PHE A 939 -25.43 -10.99 22.46
C PHE A 939 -24.41 -9.89 22.74
N VAL A 940 -23.75 -9.39 21.69
CA VAL A 940 -22.75 -8.33 21.80
C VAL A 940 -23.37 -7.00 22.26
N GLN A 941 -24.58 -6.65 21.79
CA GLN A 941 -25.27 -5.45 22.25
C GLN A 941 -25.69 -5.53 23.73
N SER A 942 -26.10 -6.71 24.18
CA SER A 942 -26.51 -6.98 25.57
C SER A 942 -25.32 -6.99 26.54
N SER A 943 -24.26 -7.74 26.22
CA SER A 943 -23.10 -7.93 27.10
C SER A 943 -22.20 -6.70 27.22
N PHE A 944 -22.27 -5.75 26.27
CA PHE A 944 -21.40 -4.58 26.21
C PHE A 944 -22.15 -3.23 26.25
N GLY A 945 -23.48 -3.24 26.35
CA GLY A 945 -24.31 -2.05 26.55
C GLY A 945 -24.28 -1.53 27.99
N ALA A 946 -24.77 -0.31 28.20
CA ALA A 946 -24.78 0.36 29.51
C ALA A 946 -25.56 -0.37 30.63
N GLY A 947 -26.34 -1.41 30.27
CA GLY A 947 -27.15 -2.22 31.18
C GLY A 947 -26.48 -3.46 31.76
N PHE A 948 -25.28 -3.85 31.31
CA PHE A 948 -24.53 -4.98 31.90
C PHE A 948 -23.93 -4.54 33.25
N SER A 949 -24.79 -4.60 34.27
CA SER A 949 -24.61 -4.27 35.69
C SER A 949 -23.19 -3.90 36.11
N ILE A 950 -23.07 -2.66 36.58
CA ILE A 950 -21.96 -2.00 37.29
C ILE A 950 -21.05 -2.96 38.08
N SER A 951 -21.58 -4.04 38.66
CA SER A 951 -20.84 -5.09 39.40
C SER A 951 -19.65 -5.71 38.64
N VAL A 952 -19.79 -6.04 37.35
CA VAL A 952 -18.69 -6.68 36.58
C VAL A 952 -17.68 -5.62 36.12
N ARG A 953 -18.14 -4.45 35.66
CA ARG A 953 -17.29 -3.31 35.30
C ARG A 953 -16.40 -2.88 36.47
N THR A 954 -16.91 -2.78 37.70
CA THR A 954 -16.13 -2.31 38.86
C THR A 954 -15.09 -3.34 39.35
N LYS A 955 -15.36 -4.64 39.23
CA LYS A 955 -14.39 -5.69 39.59
C LYS A 955 -13.28 -5.85 38.55
N VAL A 956 -13.61 -5.71 37.25
CA VAL A 956 -12.63 -5.77 36.16
C VAL A 956 -11.72 -4.53 36.16
N TYR A 957 -12.27 -3.33 36.41
CA TYR A 957 -11.47 -2.09 36.50
C TYR A 957 -10.46 -2.11 37.66
N ARG A 958 -10.80 -2.71 38.81
CA ARG A 958 -9.88 -2.77 39.96
C ARG A 958 -8.72 -3.77 39.80
N HIS A 959 -8.78 -4.69 38.85
CA HIS A 959 -7.74 -5.70 38.62
C HIS A 959 -6.90 -5.46 37.36
N ALA A 960 -7.25 -4.49 36.52
CA ALA A 960 -6.45 -4.10 35.35
C ALA A 960 -5.47 -2.94 35.62
N VAL A 961 -5.56 -2.31 36.81
CA VAL A 961 -4.65 -1.25 37.29
C VAL A 961 -3.59 -1.81 38.27
N ARG A 962 -3.48 -3.14 38.34
CA ARG A 962 -2.35 -3.87 38.92
C ARG A 962 -1.82 -4.80 37.84
#